data_AF-A0AAX4EVF5-F1
#
_entry.id   AF-A0AAX4EVF5-F1
#
_cell.length_a   1.000
_cell.length_b   1.000
_cell.length_c   1.000
_cell.angle_alpha   90.00
_cell.angle_beta   90.00
_cell.angle_gamma   90.00
#
_symmetry.space_group_name_H-M   'P 1'
#
loop_
_entity.id
_entity.type
_entity.pdbx_description
1 polymer ?
#
loop_
_entity_poly.entity_id
_entity_poly.type
_entity_poly.pdbx_seq_one_letter_code
_entity_poly.pdbx_strand_id
1 'polypeptide(L)'
;MSTILHTYNNLKVGIKLAIGFGLILIMSAFIMLSGINGFRHIDGYVNKSIISNDINNNLDEARRARLSFQYTHDYAAINKTGTLMEKVGQSLNQANQLTWLPASQQLLEQLNDAYKKYLPAREALINASHQRDAIAQKLNQDSSAKTLDTLRTRFDGSTLTPELRLEFITLFEKQAEVRDLAHELLLQPSAQAESSLRKALAATATAISQALPHFGPDQQGWLNQSWGLFSAYNGYIDDYMRAFQDENTATNAMLDAAVVLDKASSELYERQLSLVSNTTTSSQWQLLFTGLVIIAIGVLMAWRITLQITRPLHQSLSLAERIAQGDLTASINVVRRDELGMLMSAMAAMNHKLREMIGEIREGVSNVASAASEIAAGNTDLSSRTEQQSAAVVETAASMEQLTSTVKQNADNAHHASQLAADASGNATKGGEIVTNVVSTMNEIAVSSRRISEITSVINGIAFQTNILALNAAVEAARAGEQGRGFAVVAGEVRNLAQRSAQAAKEIETLIGESVTRVNTGSTLVESAGKTMDEIIRSISHVHDIMDEIASASDEQSRGINQISTAVAEMDATTQQNAALVEESSAAANSLEEQAQMLEHAVSVFRLGNDNTPTRAGQRTTISTQKPSTQKPLMLAKSTPKAATAAVNRAPAAHAKDDWESF
;
A
#
# COMPACT_ATOMS: atom_id res chain seq x y z
N MET A 1 2.28 34.30 -0.50
CA MET A 1 2.55 33.21 0.45
C MET A 1 2.09 31.84 -0.07
N SER A 2 0.92 31.72 -0.74
CA SER A 2 0.41 30.45 -1.28
C SER A 2 1.30 29.80 -2.36
N THR A 3 1.90 30.59 -3.26
CA THR A 3 2.81 30.10 -4.31
C THR A 3 4.10 29.52 -3.72
N ILE A 4 4.70 30.19 -2.72
CA ILE A 4 5.90 29.72 -2.04
C ILE A 4 5.62 28.41 -1.27
N LEU A 5 4.47 28.32 -0.60
CA LEU A 5 4.03 27.10 0.09
C LEU A 5 3.79 25.94 -0.87
N HIS A 6 3.21 26.20 -2.05
CA HIS A 6 2.97 25.18 -3.07
C HIS A 6 4.29 24.66 -3.67
N THR A 7 5.22 25.55 -4.00
CA THR A 7 6.55 25.18 -4.50
C THR A 7 7.33 24.42 -3.43
N TYR A 8 7.28 24.88 -2.18
CA TYR A 8 7.92 24.19 -1.06
C TYR A 8 7.36 22.79 -0.88
N ASN A 9 6.03 22.59 -0.93
CA ASN A 9 5.43 21.26 -0.77
C ASN A 9 5.91 20.23 -1.80
N ASN A 10 6.21 20.66 -3.03
CA ASN A 10 6.68 19.79 -4.11
C ASN A 10 8.21 19.59 -4.17
N LEU A 11 8.98 20.24 -3.27
CA LEU A 11 10.41 19.97 -3.16
C LEU A 11 10.65 18.60 -2.52
N LYS A 12 11.72 17.94 -2.98
CA LYS A 12 12.24 16.71 -2.39
C LYS A 12 12.51 16.86 -0.89
N VAL A 13 12.27 15.82 -0.10
CA VAL A 13 12.50 15.86 1.36
C VAL A 13 13.96 16.24 1.68
N GLY A 14 14.92 15.71 0.91
CA GLY A 14 16.33 16.06 1.06
C GLY A 14 16.62 17.55 0.84
N ILE A 15 15.97 18.19 -0.14
CA ILE A 15 16.13 19.63 -0.41
C ILE A 15 15.52 20.46 0.73
N LYS A 16 14.38 20.03 1.29
CA LYS A 16 13.75 20.71 2.44
C LYS A 16 14.65 20.68 3.67
N LEU A 17 15.25 19.53 3.96
CA LEU A 17 16.20 19.37 5.06
C LEU A 17 17.47 20.21 4.81
N ALA A 18 17.99 20.22 3.58
CA ALA A 18 19.15 21.03 3.22
C ALA A 18 18.89 22.53 3.37
N ILE A 19 17.72 23.02 2.96
CA ILE A 19 17.31 24.43 3.16
C ILE A 19 17.21 24.75 4.65
N GLY A 20 16.59 23.88 5.44
CA GLY A 20 16.48 24.07 6.90
C GLY A 20 17.85 24.12 7.58
N PHE A 21 18.73 23.18 7.23
CA PHE A 21 20.10 23.12 7.76
C PHE A 21 20.94 24.34 7.30
N GLY A 22 20.82 24.74 6.04
CA GLY A 22 21.49 25.94 5.52
C GLY A 22 21.05 27.21 6.24
N LEU A 23 19.76 27.34 6.54
CA LEU A 23 19.22 28.48 7.30
C LEU A 23 19.77 28.50 8.73
N ILE A 24 19.86 27.34 9.40
CA ILE A 24 20.47 27.22 10.73
C ILE A 24 21.96 27.62 10.69
N LEU A 25 22.72 27.18 9.68
CA LEU A 25 24.14 27.56 9.55
C LEU A 25 24.33 29.06 9.34
N ILE A 26 23.50 29.70 8.49
CA ILE A 26 23.53 31.15 8.27
C ILE A 26 23.21 31.89 9.57
N MET A 27 22.21 31.43 10.32
CA MET A 27 21.83 32.02 11.61
C MET A 27 22.92 31.85 12.68
N SER A 28 23.59 30.70 12.73
CA SER A 28 24.74 30.47 13.61
C SER A 28 25.92 31.37 13.26
N ALA A 29 26.20 31.56 11.97
CA ALA A 29 27.22 32.49 11.51
C ALA A 29 26.89 33.94 11.92
N PHE A 30 25.61 34.32 11.86
CA PHE A 30 25.14 35.64 12.30
C PHE A 30 25.34 35.85 13.81
N ILE A 31 25.00 34.86 14.65
CA ILE A 31 25.28 34.92 16.10
C ILE A 31 26.78 35.11 16.35
N MET A 32 27.62 34.33 15.66
CA MET A 32 29.06 34.40 15.81
C MET A 32 29.60 35.79 15.45
N LEU A 33 29.16 36.34 14.31
CA LEU A 33 29.56 37.69 13.87
C LEU A 33 29.13 38.77 14.87
N SER A 34 27.90 38.68 15.37
CA SER A 34 27.36 39.60 16.38
C SER A 34 28.14 39.52 17.70
N GLY A 35 28.49 38.31 18.15
CA GLY A 35 29.30 38.10 19.34
C GLY A 35 30.71 38.68 19.21
N ILE A 36 31.37 38.45 18.08
CA ILE A 36 32.70 39.03 17.78
C ILE A 36 32.64 40.57 17.80
N ASN A 37 31.59 41.17 17.23
CA ASN A 37 31.43 42.61 17.22
C ASN A 37 31.22 43.19 18.64
N GLY A 38 30.37 42.55 19.45
CA GLY A 38 30.16 42.94 20.85
C GLY A 38 31.43 42.86 21.69
N PHE A 39 32.21 41.79 21.52
CA PHE A 39 33.48 41.61 22.22
C PHE A 39 34.51 42.69 21.87
N ARG A 40 34.64 43.04 20.57
CA ARG A 40 35.54 44.12 20.13
C ARG A 40 35.19 45.48 20.74
N HIS A 41 33.90 45.77 20.94
CA HIS A 41 33.49 47.02 21.60
C HIS A 41 33.81 47.01 23.09
N ILE A 42 33.56 45.90 23.78
CA ILE A 42 33.88 45.75 25.22
C ILE A 42 35.39 45.92 25.44
N ASP A 43 36.22 45.22 24.66
CA ASP A 43 37.69 45.29 24.75
C ASP A 43 38.21 46.73 24.58
N GLY A 44 37.66 47.46 23.59
CA GLY A 44 37.99 48.87 23.36
C GLY A 44 37.63 49.80 24.53
N TYR A 45 36.52 49.56 25.23
CA TYR A 45 36.14 50.35 26.41
C TYR A 45 36.92 49.94 27.66
N VAL A 46 37.25 48.65 27.81
CA VAL A 46 38.07 48.15 28.93
C VAL A 46 39.47 48.78 28.88
N ASN A 47 40.12 48.80 27.72
CA ASN A 47 41.44 49.42 27.58
C ASN A 47 41.42 50.92 27.97
N LYS A 48 40.39 51.66 27.52
CA LYS A 48 40.19 53.07 27.90
C LYS A 48 39.92 53.26 29.39
N SER A 49 39.18 52.34 30.01
CA SER A 49 38.92 52.34 31.45
C SER A 49 40.20 52.10 32.26
N ILE A 50 41.10 51.23 31.79
CA ILE A 50 42.40 50.98 32.42
C ILE A 50 43.25 52.26 32.38
N ILE A 51 43.38 52.90 31.22
CA ILE A 51 44.15 54.15 31.08
C ILE A 51 43.55 55.26 31.96
N SER A 52 42.22 55.39 31.99
CA SER A 52 41.54 56.40 32.82
C SER A 52 41.74 56.13 34.32
N ASN A 53 41.74 54.86 34.73
CA ASN A 53 42.04 54.44 36.11
C ASN A 53 43.48 54.75 36.51
N ASP A 54 44.45 54.51 35.61
CA ASP A 54 45.86 54.80 35.87
C ASP A 54 46.09 56.30 36.04
N ILE A 55 45.47 57.14 35.21
CA ILE A 55 45.48 58.60 35.38
C ILE A 55 44.92 58.96 36.76
N ASN A 56 43.73 58.44 37.11
CA ASN A 56 43.06 58.76 38.36
C ASN A 56 43.88 58.36 39.59
N ASN A 57 44.41 57.14 39.62
CA ASN A 57 45.19 56.64 40.75
C ASN A 57 46.50 57.41 40.95
N ASN A 58 47.20 57.74 39.86
CA ASN A 58 48.44 58.53 39.94
C ASN A 58 48.14 59.97 40.39
N LEU A 59 47.03 60.58 39.96
CA LEU A 59 46.59 61.90 40.43
C LEU A 59 46.21 61.89 41.90
N ASP A 60 45.48 60.87 42.37
CA ASP A 60 45.14 60.72 43.78
C ASP A 60 46.39 60.54 44.66
N GLU A 61 47.39 59.80 44.18
CA GLU A 61 48.68 59.69 44.87
C GLU A 61 49.48 61.00 44.84
N ALA A 62 49.44 61.73 43.72
CA ALA A 62 50.07 63.04 43.59
C ALA A 62 49.42 64.06 44.52
N ARG A 63 48.10 64.02 44.67
CA ARG A 63 47.35 64.83 45.64
C ARG A 63 47.82 64.56 47.07
N ARG A 64 47.96 63.28 47.46
CA ARG A 64 48.48 62.90 48.79
C ARG A 64 49.90 63.41 49.01
N ALA A 65 50.79 63.24 48.03
CA ALA A 65 52.17 63.69 48.12
C ALA A 65 52.28 65.22 48.22
N ARG A 66 51.47 65.95 47.44
CA ARG A 66 51.36 67.40 47.55
C ARG A 66 50.87 67.86 48.92
N LEU A 67 49.79 67.25 49.44
CA LEU A 67 49.27 67.60 50.77
C LEU A 67 50.34 67.37 51.83
N SER A 68 51.09 66.27 51.73
CA SER A 68 52.24 66.04 52.62
C SER A 68 53.25 67.19 52.55
N PHE A 69 53.65 67.63 51.36
CA PHE A 69 54.57 68.76 51.21
C PHE A 69 54.04 70.06 51.84
N GLN A 70 52.74 70.36 51.68
CA GLN A 70 52.15 71.57 52.26
C GLN A 70 52.20 71.60 53.80
N TYR A 71 52.14 70.43 54.45
CA TYR A 71 52.20 70.32 55.90
C TYR A 71 53.61 70.12 56.45
N THR A 72 54.48 69.41 55.74
CA THR A 72 55.81 69.01 56.25
C THR A 72 56.97 69.79 55.65
N HIS A 73 56.73 70.51 54.54
CA HIS A 73 57.76 71.13 53.69
C HIS A 73 58.87 70.16 53.25
N ASP A 74 58.57 68.87 53.21
CA ASP A 74 59.50 67.83 52.75
C ASP A 74 59.56 67.81 51.21
N TYR A 75 60.68 68.28 50.66
CA TYR A 75 60.91 68.32 49.22
C TYR A 75 60.89 66.94 48.55
N ALA A 76 61.08 65.83 49.29
CA ALA A 76 60.88 64.49 48.73
C ALA A 76 59.42 64.27 48.29
N ALA A 77 58.45 64.83 49.02
CA ALA A 77 57.02 64.69 48.72
C ALA A 77 56.61 65.49 47.46
N ILE A 78 57.12 66.71 47.27
CA ILE A 78 56.86 67.50 46.04
C ILE A 78 57.61 66.96 44.82
N ASN A 79 58.77 66.31 45.03
CA ASN A 79 59.49 65.59 43.97
C ASN A 79 58.75 64.31 43.56
N LYS A 80 58.20 63.55 44.51
CA LYS A 80 57.32 62.40 44.23
C LYS A 80 56.08 62.81 43.42
N THR A 81 55.55 64.00 43.66
CA THR A 81 54.46 64.56 42.85
C THR A 81 54.89 64.73 41.38
N GLY A 82 56.14 65.12 41.11
CA GLY A 82 56.67 65.22 39.75
C GLY A 82 56.69 63.87 39.01
N THR A 83 57.22 62.83 39.65
CA THR A 83 57.30 61.48 39.05
C THR A 83 55.93 60.87 38.80
N LEU A 84 54.95 61.13 39.67
CA LEU A 84 53.56 60.71 39.45
C LEU A 84 52.92 61.46 38.28
N MET A 85 53.21 62.76 38.13
CA MET A 85 52.74 63.54 36.98
C MET A 85 53.40 63.14 35.66
N GLU A 86 54.63 62.62 35.67
CA GLU A 86 55.22 62.02 34.47
C GLU A 86 54.43 60.78 34.01
N LYS A 87 54.04 59.91 34.95
CA LYS A 87 53.17 58.75 34.65
C LYS A 87 51.81 59.19 34.14
N VAL A 88 51.19 60.21 34.73
CA VAL A 88 49.96 60.82 34.22
C VAL A 88 50.14 61.31 32.79
N GLY A 89 51.26 61.97 32.48
CA GLY A 89 51.58 62.42 31.12
C GLY A 89 51.73 61.26 30.12
N GLN A 90 52.35 60.14 30.54
CA GLN A 90 52.44 58.93 29.72
C GLN A 90 51.05 58.33 29.44
N SER A 91 50.19 58.21 30.46
CA SER A 91 48.83 57.71 30.29
C SER A 91 47.97 58.65 29.45
N LEU A 92 48.13 59.98 29.57
CA LEU A 92 47.46 60.96 28.71
C LEU A 92 47.92 60.84 27.25
N ASN A 93 49.20 60.61 27.00
CA ASN A 93 49.71 60.36 25.64
C ASN A 93 49.13 59.08 25.03
N GLN A 94 49.04 58.00 25.81
CA GLN A 94 48.37 56.77 25.37
C GLN A 94 46.89 57.02 25.10
N ALA A 95 46.21 57.77 25.97
CA ALA A 95 44.82 58.15 25.78
C ALA A 95 44.63 58.93 24.46
N ASN A 96 45.48 59.92 24.17
CA ASN A 96 45.38 60.74 22.96
C ASN A 96 45.55 59.95 21.64
N GLN A 97 46.11 58.74 21.68
CA GLN A 97 46.24 57.86 20.51
C GLN A 97 44.96 57.03 20.24
N LEU A 98 44.01 57.01 21.17
CA LEU A 98 42.76 56.27 21.06
C LEU A 98 41.62 57.17 20.60
N THR A 99 40.62 56.59 19.92
CA THR A 99 39.41 57.32 19.52
C THR A 99 38.39 57.32 20.65
N TRP A 100 38.03 58.49 21.18
CA TRP A 100 37.05 58.63 22.26
C TRP A 100 35.67 59.07 21.77
N LEU A 101 34.64 58.76 22.55
CA LEU A 101 33.32 59.35 22.35
C LEU A 101 33.38 60.86 22.63
N PRO A 102 32.56 61.70 21.96
CA PRO A 102 32.67 63.16 22.06
C PRO A 102 32.73 63.72 23.49
N ALA A 103 31.90 63.19 24.40
CA ALA A 103 31.91 63.61 25.81
C ALA A 103 33.18 63.21 26.57
N SER A 104 33.74 62.03 26.28
CA SER A 104 35.00 61.57 26.89
C SER A 104 36.22 62.27 26.27
N GLN A 105 36.15 62.62 24.99
CA GLN A 105 37.15 63.43 24.30
C GLN A 105 37.27 64.82 24.94
N GLN A 106 36.13 65.44 25.26
CA GLN A 106 36.11 66.74 25.95
C GLN A 106 36.76 66.68 27.34
N LEU A 107 36.54 65.61 28.10
CA LEU A 107 37.19 65.40 29.41
C LEU A 107 38.71 65.19 29.25
N LEU A 108 39.13 64.45 28.22
CA LEU A 108 40.55 64.25 27.91
C LEU A 108 41.24 65.56 27.51
N GLU A 109 40.56 66.43 26.75
CA GLU A 109 41.06 67.77 26.43
C GLU A 109 41.22 68.64 27.68
N GLN A 110 40.23 68.63 28.58
CA GLN A 110 40.33 69.33 29.88
C GLN A 110 41.51 68.82 30.73
N LEU A 111 41.72 67.49 30.76
CA LEU A 111 42.86 66.88 31.44
C LEU A 111 44.20 67.35 30.85
N ASN A 112 44.34 67.33 29.52
CA ASN A 112 45.55 67.77 28.84
C ASN A 112 45.84 69.26 29.12
N ASP A 113 44.82 70.12 29.10
CA ASP A 113 44.99 71.55 29.37
C ASP A 113 45.34 71.84 30.83
N ALA A 114 44.70 71.14 31.77
CA ALA A 114 45.01 71.26 33.19
C ALA A 114 46.42 70.70 33.51
N TYR A 115 46.82 69.61 32.85
CA TYR A 115 48.17 69.03 32.96
C TYR A 115 49.25 70.04 32.54
N LYS A 116 49.06 70.71 31.39
CA LYS A 116 49.98 71.75 30.89
C LYS A 116 50.11 72.94 31.85
N LYS A 117 49.04 73.29 32.58
CA LYS A 117 49.06 74.36 33.58
C LYS A 117 49.68 73.92 34.90
N TYR A 118 49.51 72.66 35.29
CA TYR A 118 49.99 72.14 36.56
C TYR A 118 51.51 72.11 36.66
N LEU A 119 52.21 71.62 35.62
CA LEU A 119 53.66 71.49 35.63
C LEU A 119 54.42 72.80 35.92
N PRO A 120 54.18 73.91 35.20
CA PRO A 120 54.84 75.18 35.50
C PRO A 120 54.42 75.75 36.86
N ALA A 121 53.17 75.56 37.28
CA ALA A 121 52.70 75.99 38.60
C ALA A 121 53.43 75.23 39.75
N ARG A 122 53.71 73.94 39.55
CA ARG A 122 54.52 73.13 40.47
C ARG A 122 55.96 73.65 40.56
N GLU A 123 56.59 73.93 39.44
CA GLU A 123 57.96 74.49 39.43
C GLU A 123 58.00 75.87 40.09
N ALA A 124 56.99 76.71 39.85
CA ALA A 124 56.85 78.00 40.54
C ALA A 124 56.72 77.83 42.06
N LEU A 125 55.96 76.82 42.52
CA LEU A 125 55.83 76.51 43.94
C LEU A 125 57.17 76.09 44.55
N ILE A 126 57.88 75.15 43.93
CA ILE A 126 59.19 74.68 44.42
C ILE A 126 60.17 75.85 44.54
N ASN A 127 60.23 76.71 43.52
CA ASN A 127 61.10 77.88 43.52
C ASN A 127 60.72 78.89 44.61
N ALA A 128 59.43 79.18 44.78
CA ALA A 128 58.95 80.09 45.82
C ALA A 128 59.20 79.55 47.23
N SER A 129 58.97 78.24 47.46
CA SER A 129 59.31 77.57 48.72
C SER A 129 60.81 77.67 49.03
N HIS A 130 61.68 77.42 48.05
CA HIS A 130 63.13 77.57 48.23
C HIS A 130 63.54 79.00 48.57
N GLN A 131 62.94 80.00 47.91
CA GLN A 131 63.21 81.42 48.20
C GLN A 131 62.77 81.79 49.62
N ARG A 132 61.57 81.35 50.02
CA ARG A 132 61.05 81.55 51.39
C ARG A 132 61.98 80.90 52.41
N ASP A 133 62.38 79.65 52.20
CA ASP A 133 63.26 78.90 53.13
C ASP A 133 64.64 79.57 53.26
N ALA A 134 65.21 80.07 52.16
CA ALA A 134 66.47 80.81 52.16
C ALA A 134 66.38 82.12 52.96
N ILE A 135 65.24 82.81 52.93
CA ILE A 135 65.01 84.02 53.74
C ILE A 135 64.72 83.65 55.20
N ALA A 136 63.94 82.59 55.44
CA ALA A 136 63.65 82.06 56.78
C ALA A 136 64.92 81.75 57.57
N GLN A 137 65.95 81.23 56.88
CA GLN A 137 67.25 80.96 57.50
C GLN A 137 67.91 82.22 58.10
N LYS A 138 67.65 83.42 57.55
CA LYS A 138 68.18 84.69 58.07
C LYS A 138 67.48 85.14 59.37
N LEU A 139 66.25 84.68 59.58
CA LEU A 139 65.44 84.90 60.79
C LEU A 139 65.56 83.73 61.78
N ASN A 140 66.45 82.77 61.52
CA ASN A 140 66.49 81.54 62.31
C ASN A 140 66.95 81.75 63.76
N GLN A 141 66.53 80.82 64.61
CA GLN A 141 66.83 80.84 66.03
C GLN A 141 68.32 80.55 66.31
N ASP A 142 69.00 79.79 65.45
CA ASP A 142 70.39 79.39 65.68
C ASP A 142 71.36 80.57 65.72
N SER A 143 71.24 81.49 64.76
CA SER A 143 72.15 82.63 64.64
C SER A 143 71.89 83.65 65.75
N SER A 144 70.61 83.93 66.03
CA SER A 144 70.20 84.83 67.11
C SER A 144 70.51 84.26 68.49
N ALA A 145 70.33 82.96 68.72
CA ALA A 145 70.69 82.31 69.98
C ALA A 145 72.21 82.39 70.25
N LYS A 146 73.05 82.09 69.25
CA LYS A 146 74.52 82.22 69.38
C LYS A 146 74.96 83.66 69.67
N THR A 147 74.34 84.63 68.99
CA THR A 147 74.62 86.05 69.22
C THR A 147 74.25 86.48 70.64
N LEU A 148 73.07 86.07 71.13
CA LEU A 148 72.64 86.35 72.50
C LEU A 148 73.53 85.65 73.53
N ASP A 149 73.87 84.38 73.33
CA ASP A 149 74.77 83.64 74.23
C ASP A 149 76.17 84.30 74.32
N THR A 150 76.69 84.78 73.20
CA THR A 150 77.94 85.54 73.15
C THR A 150 77.82 86.86 73.92
N LEU A 151 76.72 87.59 73.73
CA LEU A 151 76.46 88.84 74.43
C LEU A 151 76.40 88.62 75.95
N ARG A 152 75.63 87.62 76.40
CA ARG A 152 75.52 87.24 77.81
C ARG A 152 76.88 86.91 78.40
N THR A 153 77.64 86.03 77.75
CA THR A 153 78.96 85.60 78.21
C THR A 153 79.93 86.79 78.38
N ARG A 154 79.91 87.77 77.46
CA ARG A 154 80.76 88.97 77.55
C ARG A 154 80.37 89.89 78.72
N PHE A 155 79.07 90.09 78.94
CA PHE A 155 78.57 90.91 80.04
C PHE A 155 78.83 90.26 81.42
N ASP A 156 78.65 88.94 81.54
CA ASP A 156 78.94 88.17 82.75
C ASP A 156 80.43 88.24 83.15
N GLY A 157 81.33 88.35 82.17
CA GLY A 157 82.77 88.53 82.39
C GLY A 157 83.22 89.97 82.72
N SER A 158 82.30 90.94 82.73
CA SER A 158 82.61 92.36 82.94
C SER A 158 82.16 92.87 84.32
N THR A 159 82.91 93.83 84.89
CA THR A 159 82.55 94.49 86.16
C THR A 159 81.55 95.62 85.91
N LEU A 160 80.29 95.41 86.32
CA LEU A 160 79.17 96.34 86.19
C LEU A 160 78.60 96.69 87.58
N THR A 161 78.00 97.87 87.72
CA THR A 161 77.19 98.19 88.91
C THR A 161 75.89 97.36 88.90
N PRO A 162 75.26 97.13 90.07
CA PRO A 162 73.98 96.42 90.13
C PRO A 162 72.89 97.03 89.24
N GLU A 163 72.87 98.35 89.11
CA GLU A 163 71.91 99.08 88.28
C GLU A 163 72.12 98.80 86.78
N LEU A 164 73.37 98.87 86.31
CA LEU A 164 73.72 98.56 84.91
C LEU A 164 73.52 97.08 84.57
N ARG A 165 73.69 96.18 85.54
CA ARG A 165 73.41 94.75 85.36
C ARG A 165 71.92 94.49 85.14
N LEU A 166 71.05 95.16 85.90
CA LEU A 166 69.60 95.05 85.73
C LEU A 166 69.15 95.64 84.38
N GLU A 167 69.74 96.77 83.98
CA GLU A 167 69.49 97.39 82.68
C GLU A 167 69.92 96.46 81.53
N PHE A 168 71.08 95.81 81.64
CA PHE A 168 71.51 94.77 80.69
C PHE A 168 70.55 93.59 80.60
N ILE A 169 70.12 93.01 81.73
CA ILE A 169 69.17 91.89 81.75
C ILE A 169 67.87 92.26 81.02
N THR A 170 67.36 93.46 81.26
CA THR A 170 66.16 93.97 80.59
C THR A 170 66.36 94.07 79.07
N LEU A 171 67.51 94.55 78.60
CA LEU A 171 67.83 94.60 77.17
C LEU A 171 68.02 93.21 76.56
N PHE A 172 68.62 92.28 77.30
CA PHE A 172 68.81 90.90 76.89
C PHE A 172 67.47 90.18 76.72
N GLU A 173 66.56 90.29 77.69
CA GLU A 173 65.20 89.74 77.60
C GLU A 173 64.42 90.31 76.42
N LYS A 174 64.53 91.61 76.16
CA LYS A 174 63.91 92.26 75.00
C LYS A 174 64.46 91.76 73.66
N GLN A 175 65.74 91.42 73.58
CA GLN A 175 66.30 90.80 72.36
C GLN A 175 65.91 89.31 72.25
N ALA A 176 65.77 88.60 73.37
CA ALA A 176 65.25 87.23 73.38
C ALA A 176 63.77 87.17 72.97
N GLU A 177 62.95 88.14 73.38
CA GLU A 177 61.56 88.28 72.93
C GLU A 177 61.48 88.47 71.41
N VAL A 178 62.33 89.32 70.83
CA VAL A 178 62.42 89.49 69.37
C VAL A 178 62.78 88.17 68.68
N ARG A 179 63.72 87.39 69.23
CA ARG A 179 64.06 86.06 68.69
C ARG A 179 62.85 85.12 68.72
N ASP A 180 62.15 85.04 69.84
CA ASP A 180 61.04 84.09 70.01
C ASP A 180 59.86 84.46 69.10
N LEU A 181 59.56 85.76 68.95
CA LEU A 181 58.58 86.25 67.98
C LEU A 181 59.00 86.03 66.53
N ALA A 182 60.31 86.09 66.22
CA ALA A 182 60.82 85.73 64.91
C ALA A 182 60.62 84.24 64.62
N HIS A 183 60.82 83.38 65.61
CA HIS A 183 60.54 81.96 65.48
C HIS A 183 59.04 81.66 65.32
N GLU A 184 58.18 82.36 66.08
CA GLU A 184 56.72 82.28 65.94
C GLU A 184 56.27 82.64 64.52
N LEU A 185 56.82 83.73 63.95
CA LEU A 185 56.54 84.13 62.56
C LEU A 185 56.91 83.03 61.56
N LEU A 186 57.99 82.29 61.78
CA LEU A 186 58.41 81.19 60.89
C LEU A 186 57.52 79.95 61.03
N LEU A 187 56.95 79.68 62.22
CA LEU A 187 56.05 78.56 62.45
C LEU A 187 54.62 78.84 61.97
N GLN A 188 54.14 80.06 62.20
CA GLN A 188 52.78 80.50 61.85
C GLN A 188 52.81 81.90 61.22
N PRO A 189 53.20 82.01 59.93
CA PRO A 189 53.25 83.29 59.24
C PRO A 189 51.87 83.94 59.20
N SER A 190 51.74 85.13 59.80
CA SER A 190 50.49 85.88 59.84
C SER A 190 50.75 87.37 60.00
N ALA A 191 49.79 88.19 59.58
CA ALA A 191 49.85 89.64 59.79
C ALA A 191 49.96 89.99 61.29
N GLN A 192 49.38 89.16 62.16
CA GLN A 192 49.48 89.33 63.61
C GLN A 192 50.89 89.04 64.12
N ALA A 193 51.50 87.91 63.72
CA ALA A 193 52.87 87.56 64.10
C ALA A 193 53.88 88.60 63.58
N GLU A 194 53.68 89.08 62.34
CA GLU A 194 54.49 90.14 61.74
C GLU A 194 54.39 91.43 62.57
N SER A 195 53.17 91.87 62.88
CA SER A 195 52.94 93.08 63.67
C SER A 195 53.54 92.97 65.07
N SER A 196 53.42 91.80 65.72
CA SER A 196 53.99 91.55 67.05
C SER A 196 55.52 91.67 67.03
N LEU A 197 56.17 91.03 66.05
CA LEU A 197 57.63 91.06 65.90
C LEU A 197 58.15 92.48 65.61
N ARG A 198 57.50 93.22 64.71
CA ARG A 198 57.88 94.61 64.40
C ARG A 198 57.75 95.52 65.62
N LYS A 199 56.68 95.35 66.40
CA LYS A 199 56.49 96.10 67.64
C LYS A 199 57.60 95.82 68.65
N ALA A 200 57.97 94.54 68.83
CA ALA A 200 59.08 94.15 69.69
C ALA A 200 60.41 94.74 69.20
N LEU A 201 60.71 94.67 67.90
CA LEU A 201 61.89 95.28 67.29
C LEU A 201 61.98 96.79 67.57
N ALA A 202 60.89 97.53 67.36
CA ALA A 202 60.86 98.98 67.61
C ALA A 202 61.03 99.33 69.09
N ALA A 203 60.39 98.56 69.98
CA ALA A 203 60.52 98.74 71.43
C ALA A 203 61.95 98.44 71.91
N THR A 204 62.57 97.38 71.40
CA THR A 204 63.95 97.00 71.74
C THR A 204 64.96 98.00 71.17
N ALA A 205 64.76 98.51 69.95
CA ALA A 205 65.58 99.58 69.37
C ALA A 205 65.61 100.82 70.27
N THR A 206 64.43 101.24 70.71
CA THR A 206 64.25 102.40 71.60
C THR A 206 64.96 102.16 72.94
N ALA A 207 64.73 101.00 73.56
CA ALA A 207 65.35 100.64 74.83
C ALA A 207 66.89 100.62 74.74
N ILE A 208 67.45 100.04 73.68
CA ILE A 208 68.92 100.02 73.47
C ILE A 208 69.44 101.45 73.29
N SER A 209 68.80 102.28 72.47
CA SER A 209 69.25 103.66 72.23
C SER A 209 69.27 104.53 73.49
N GLN A 210 68.30 104.32 74.41
CA GLN A 210 68.21 105.04 75.68
C GLN A 210 69.26 104.57 76.69
N ALA A 211 69.55 103.27 76.71
CA ALA A 211 70.48 102.66 77.65
C ALA A 211 71.95 102.76 77.20
N LEU A 212 72.21 102.87 75.88
CA LEU A 212 73.56 102.87 75.31
C LEU A 212 74.53 103.87 75.99
N PRO A 213 74.14 105.13 76.27
CA PRO A 213 75.01 106.11 76.93
C PRO A 213 75.42 105.73 78.36
N HIS A 214 74.69 104.83 79.02
CA HIS A 214 74.99 104.40 80.40
C HIS A 214 76.11 103.36 80.45
N PHE A 215 76.44 102.71 79.32
CA PHE A 215 77.47 101.67 79.23
C PHE A 215 78.82 102.22 78.76
N GLY A 216 79.91 101.53 79.12
CA GLY A 216 81.26 101.85 78.65
C GLY A 216 81.47 101.53 77.15
N PRO A 217 82.53 102.03 76.51
CA PRO A 217 82.76 101.88 75.07
C PRO A 217 82.74 100.43 74.56
N ASP A 218 83.36 99.50 75.30
CA ASP A 218 83.39 98.08 74.94
C ASP A 218 82.00 97.43 75.02
N GLN A 219 81.24 97.76 76.06
CA GLN A 219 79.88 97.27 76.31
C GLN A 219 78.89 97.83 75.27
N GLN A 220 79.03 99.10 74.90
CA GLN A 220 78.30 99.69 73.78
C GLN A 220 78.62 98.95 72.47
N GLY A 221 79.89 98.61 72.25
CA GLY A 221 80.32 97.79 71.11
C GLY A 221 79.65 96.43 71.06
N TRP A 222 79.56 95.72 72.20
CA TRP A 222 78.89 94.42 72.28
C TRP A 222 77.38 94.51 72.07
N LEU A 223 76.72 95.49 72.69
CA LEU A 223 75.27 95.72 72.52
C LEU A 223 74.95 96.09 71.06
N ASN A 224 75.73 96.97 70.45
CA ASN A 224 75.56 97.34 69.04
C ASN A 224 75.83 96.15 68.12
N GLN A 225 76.82 95.30 68.42
CA GLN A 225 77.10 94.09 67.65
C GLN A 225 75.92 93.10 67.70
N SER A 226 75.35 92.85 68.89
CA SER A 226 74.18 91.98 69.04
C SER A 226 72.96 92.58 68.35
N TRP A 227 72.71 93.87 68.57
CA TRP A 227 71.60 94.59 67.96
C TRP A 227 71.70 94.65 66.44
N GLY A 228 72.90 94.71 65.87
CA GLY A 228 73.12 94.71 64.43
C GLY A 228 72.41 93.55 63.72
N LEU A 229 72.41 92.35 64.31
CA LEU A 229 71.70 91.19 63.77
C LEU A 229 70.17 91.39 63.80
N PHE A 230 69.62 91.81 64.94
CA PHE A 230 68.16 92.01 65.11
C PHE A 230 67.64 93.22 64.32
N SER A 231 68.43 94.29 64.19
CA SER A 231 68.06 95.48 63.43
C SER A 231 67.85 95.18 61.94
N ALA A 232 68.57 94.18 61.39
CA ALA A 232 68.38 93.71 60.03
C ALA A 232 67.07 92.93 59.83
N TYR A 233 66.41 92.46 60.91
CA TYR A 233 65.19 91.66 60.80
C TYR A 233 64.05 92.43 60.15
N ASN A 234 63.96 93.76 60.29
CA ASN A 234 62.91 94.53 59.62
C ASN A 234 62.90 94.31 58.09
N GLY A 235 64.07 94.28 57.45
CA GLY A 235 64.17 93.99 56.00
C GLY A 235 63.89 92.52 55.68
N TYR A 236 64.37 91.60 56.52
CA TYR A 236 64.12 90.17 56.33
C TYR A 236 62.65 89.78 56.53
N ILE A 237 61.92 90.49 57.39
CA ILE A 237 60.47 90.28 57.59
C ILE A 237 59.71 90.65 56.32
N ASP A 238 60.00 91.80 55.70
CA ASP A 238 59.39 92.20 54.43
C ASP A 238 59.65 91.17 53.33
N ASP A 239 60.91 90.74 53.20
CA ASP A 239 61.30 89.74 52.21
C ASP A 239 60.64 88.38 52.49
N TYR A 240 60.57 87.95 53.76
CA TYR A 240 59.96 86.69 54.15
C TYR A 240 58.46 86.68 53.89
N MET A 241 57.75 87.74 54.30
CA MET A 241 56.30 87.84 54.11
C MET A 241 55.94 87.91 52.63
N ARG A 242 56.76 88.58 51.79
CA ARG A 242 56.60 88.56 50.33
C ARG A 242 56.82 87.15 49.77
N ALA A 243 57.92 86.48 50.14
CA ALA A 243 58.20 85.13 49.67
C ALA A 243 57.13 84.11 50.11
N PHE A 244 56.56 84.26 51.31
CA PHE A 244 55.44 83.47 51.79
C PHE A 244 54.15 83.74 50.99
N GLN A 245 53.88 84.99 50.61
CA GLN A 245 52.76 85.32 49.72
C GLN A 245 52.95 84.76 48.31
N ASP A 246 54.16 84.82 47.78
CA ASP A 246 54.50 84.26 46.47
C ASP A 246 54.33 82.73 46.46
N GLU A 247 54.77 82.05 47.52
CA GLU A 247 54.58 80.61 47.71
C GLU A 247 53.08 80.24 47.82
N ASN A 248 52.29 80.99 48.59
CA ASN A 248 50.84 80.78 48.67
C ASN A 248 50.16 80.99 47.31
N THR A 249 50.59 81.99 46.54
CA THR A 249 50.07 82.26 45.20
C THR A 249 50.39 81.11 44.25
N ALA A 250 51.63 80.62 44.26
CA ALA A 250 52.05 79.45 43.48
C ALA A 250 51.31 78.18 43.92
N THR A 251 51.09 78.00 45.23
CA THR A 251 50.30 76.90 45.78
C THR A 251 48.88 76.92 45.25
N ASN A 252 48.21 78.08 45.27
CA ASN A 252 46.85 78.24 44.76
C ASN A 252 46.75 77.99 43.26
N ALA A 253 47.69 78.52 42.46
CA ALA A 253 47.74 78.26 41.02
C ALA A 253 47.89 76.77 40.69
N MET A 254 48.72 76.06 41.47
CA MET A 254 48.89 74.61 41.33
C MET A 254 47.64 73.83 41.80
N LEU A 255 46.96 74.31 42.85
CA LEU A 255 45.71 73.73 43.34
C LEU A 255 44.58 73.86 42.31
N ASP A 256 44.41 75.03 41.69
CA ASP A 256 43.38 75.28 40.68
C ASP A 256 43.51 74.31 39.50
N ALA A 257 44.73 74.10 39.01
CA ALA A 257 44.99 73.12 37.94
C ALA A 257 44.72 71.67 38.40
N ALA A 258 45.07 71.34 39.64
CA ALA A 258 44.86 70.00 40.16
C ALA A 258 43.39 69.65 40.39
N VAL A 259 42.57 70.59 40.86
CA VAL A 259 41.13 70.37 41.06
C VAL A 259 40.48 70.00 39.73
N VAL A 260 40.89 70.66 38.63
CA VAL A 260 40.43 70.31 37.28
C VAL A 260 40.93 68.93 36.87
N LEU A 261 42.20 68.60 37.12
CA LEU A 261 42.75 67.28 36.83
C LEU A 261 42.00 66.17 37.57
N ASP A 262 41.81 66.33 38.87
CA ASP A 262 41.13 65.37 39.74
C ASP A 262 39.69 65.14 39.28
N LYS A 263 38.93 66.23 39.08
CA LYS A 263 37.53 66.15 38.65
C LYS A 263 37.39 65.51 37.26
N ALA A 264 38.14 66.00 36.27
CA ALA A 264 38.04 65.50 34.91
C ALA A 264 38.50 64.04 34.79
N SER A 265 39.49 63.63 35.59
CA SER A 265 39.98 62.25 35.65
C SER A 265 38.94 61.31 36.25
N SER A 266 38.36 61.68 37.40
CA SER A 266 37.32 60.88 38.05
C SER A 266 36.09 60.74 37.14
N GLU A 267 35.62 61.84 36.53
CA GLU A 267 34.49 61.80 35.58
C GLU A 267 34.81 60.95 34.34
N LEU A 268 36.05 61.00 33.82
CA LEU A 268 36.47 60.19 32.68
C LEU A 268 36.45 58.70 33.03
N TYR A 269 36.99 58.32 34.19
CA TYR A 269 37.02 56.94 34.67
C TYR A 269 35.62 56.38 34.92
N GLU A 270 34.77 57.10 35.66
CA GLU A 270 33.38 56.68 35.90
C GLU A 270 32.60 56.52 34.59
N ARG A 271 32.83 57.42 33.63
CA ARG A 271 32.18 57.32 32.32
C ARG A 271 32.64 56.09 31.54
N GLN A 272 33.92 55.74 31.56
CA GLN A 272 34.37 54.50 30.91
C GLN A 272 33.80 53.25 31.59
N LEU A 273 33.73 53.21 32.92
CA LEU A 273 33.07 52.12 33.64
C LEU A 273 31.60 51.96 33.24
N SER A 274 30.86 53.07 33.14
CA SER A 274 29.46 53.06 32.71
C SER A 274 29.28 52.53 31.29
N LEU A 275 30.21 52.87 30.37
CA LEU A 275 30.18 52.39 28.99
C LEU A 275 30.50 50.89 28.89
N VAL A 276 31.47 50.39 29.67
CA VAL A 276 31.76 48.96 29.77
C VAL A 276 30.53 48.21 30.29
N SER A 277 29.92 48.68 31.38
CA SER A 277 28.74 48.05 31.98
C SER A 277 27.54 48.03 31.02
N ASN A 278 27.16 49.18 30.45
CA ASN A 278 26.02 49.29 29.55
C ASN A 278 26.22 48.47 28.26
N THR A 279 27.42 48.48 27.69
CA THR A 279 27.74 47.71 26.47
C THR A 279 27.72 46.21 26.76
N THR A 280 28.19 45.79 27.94
CA THR A 280 28.15 44.38 28.37
C THR A 280 26.71 43.90 28.51
N THR A 281 25.85 44.65 29.22
CA THR A 281 24.43 44.30 29.40
C THR A 281 23.67 44.32 28.07
N SER A 282 23.88 45.33 27.22
CA SER A 282 23.24 45.38 25.89
C SER A 282 23.67 44.22 25.00
N SER A 283 24.95 43.85 25.00
CA SER A 283 25.47 42.73 24.21
C SER A 283 24.90 41.38 24.68
N GLN A 284 24.75 41.19 25.99
CA GLN A 284 24.11 40.00 26.58
C GLN A 284 22.63 39.88 26.15
N TRP A 285 21.87 40.97 26.22
CA TRP A 285 20.46 40.96 25.79
C TRP A 285 20.29 40.72 24.29
N GLN A 286 21.15 41.31 23.45
CA GLN A 286 21.14 41.06 22.01
C GLN A 286 21.46 39.60 21.66
N LEU A 287 22.44 38.98 22.34
CA LEU A 287 22.75 37.55 22.17
C LEU A 287 21.59 36.65 22.61
N LEU A 288 20.99 36.92 23.77
CA LEU A 288 19.84 36.16 24.27
C LEU A 288 18.63 36.26 23.33
N PHE A 289 18.28 37.46 22.89
CA PHE A 289 17.15 37.67 21.98
C PHE A 289 17.36 36.98 20.64
N THR A 290 18.54 37.15 20.04
CA THR A 290 18.88 36.50 18.75
C THR A 290 18.89 34.98 18.88
N GLY A 291 19.42 34.45 19.99
CA GLY A 291 19.39 33.01 20.29
C GLY A 291 17.97 32.46 20.43
N LEU A 292 17.08 33.15 21.16
CA LEU A 292 15.67 32.78 21.31
C LEU A 292 14.93 32.76 19.97
N VAL A 293 15.14 33.77 19.12
CA VAL A 293 14.51 33.84 17.79
C VAL A 293 14.96 32.66 16.92
N ILE A 294 16.24 32.30 16.96
CA ILE A 294 16.76 31.17 16.18
C ILE A 294 16.20 29.84 16.67
N ILE A 295 16.10 29.64 17.99
CA ILE A 295 15.45 28.46 18.58
C ILE A 295 13.98 28.39 18.14
N ALA A 296 13.25 29.51 18.22
CA ALA A 296 11.84 29.56 17.82
C ALA A 296 11.64 29.22 16.34
N ILE A 297 12.47 29.76 15.44
CA ILE A 297 12.45 29.43 14.01
C ILE A 297 12.81 27.96 13.78
N GLY A 298 13.81 27.44 14.48
CA GLY A 298 14.21 26.04 14.43
C GLY A 298 13.09 25.09 14.84
N VAL A 299 12.41 25.36 15.95
CA VAL A 299 11.25 24.58 16.43
C VAL A 299 10.09 24.65 15.43
N LEU A 300 9.79 25.84 14.88
CA LEU A 300 8.71 26.03 13.93
C LEU A 300 8.99 25.29 12.60
N MET A 301 10.23 25.34 12.10
CA MET A 301 10.66 24.55 10.95
C MET A 301 10.59 23.04 11.22
N ALA A 302 11.12 22.58 12.36
CA ALA A 302 11.07 21.17 12.75
C ALA A 302 9.62 20.67 12.81
N TRP A 303 8.74 21.42 13.47
CA TRP A 303 7.31 21.10 13.52
C TRP A 303 6.68 21.05 12.13
N ARG A 304 6.94 22.04 11.27
CA ARG A 304 6.43 22.07 9.88
C ARG A 304 6.93 20.90 9.04
N ILE A 305 8.21 20.57 9.11
CA ILE A 305 8.80 19.42 8.38
C ILE A 305 8.18 18.12 8.88
N THR A 306 8.07 17.93 10.19
CA THR A 306 7.43 16.76 10.79
C THR A 306 6.01 16.59 10.27
N LEU A 307 5.16 17.62 10.34
CA LEU A 307 3.78 17.54 9.83
C LEU A 307 3.70 17.23 8.32
N GLN A 308 4.66 17.71 7.53
CA GLN A 308 4.69 17.45 6.08
C GLN A 308 5.14 16.05 5.71
N ILE A 309 5.85 15.35 6.61
CA ILE A 309 6.33 13.98 6.39
C ILE A 309 5.37 12.98 7.00
N THR A 310 4.92 13.20 8.25
CA THR A 310 4.10 12.22 8.98
C THR A 310 2.68 12.10 8.41
N ARG A 311 2.04 13.21 8.01
CA ARG A 311 0.66 13.15 7.48
C ARG A 311 0.53 12.31 6.20
N PRO A 312 1.35 12.51 5.14
CA PRO A 312 1.28 11.67 3.94
C PRO A 312 1.68 10.22 4.21
N LEU A 313 2.66 9.98 5.09
CA LEU A 313 3.02 8.60 5.47
C LEU A 313 1.86 7.88 6.16
N HIS A 314 1.11 8.57 7.03
CA HIS A 314 -0.09 8.02 7.64
C HIS A 314 -1.19 7.72 6.61
N GLN A 315 -1.34 8.57 5.60
CA GLN A 315 -2.28 8.33 4.50
C GLN A 315 -1.87 7.10 3.67
N SER A 316 -0.59 6.98 3.30
CA SER A 316 -0.07 5.80 2.62
C SER A 316 -0.23 4.52 3.45
N LEU A 317 0.06 4.59 4.75
CA LEU A 317 -0.13 3.47 5.67
C LEU A 317 -1.60 3.06 5.75
N SER A 318 -2.51 4.03 5.91
CA SER A 318 -3.95 3.75 5.96
C SER A 318 -4.47 3.12 4.66
N LEU A 319 -3.92 3.50 3.50
CA LEU A 319 -4.24 2.82 2.24
C LEU A 319 -3.72 1.38 2.25
N ALA A 320 -2.46 1.18 2.63
CA ALA A 320 -1.88 -0.16 2.67
C ALA A 320 -2.66 -1.09 3.62
N GLU A 321 -3.07 -0.59 4.79
CA GLU A 321 -3.94 -1.30 5.73
C GLU A 321 -5.30 -1.64 5.12
N ARG A 322 -5.94 -0.69 4.41
CA ARG A 322 -7.20 -0.96 3.69
C ARG A 322 -7.02 -2.03 2.61
N ILE A 323 -5.96 -1.96 1.82
CA ILE A 323 -5.63 -3.00 0.81
C ILE A 323 -5.41 -4.36 1.48
N ALA A 324 -4.67 -4.40 2.59
CA ALA A 324 -4.42 -5.64 3.34
C ALA A 324 -5.70 -6.25 3.94
N GLN A 325 -6.70 -5.42 4.25
CA GLN A 325 -8.03 -5.84 4.70
C GLN A 325 -8.99 -6.17 3.55
N GLY A 326 -8.54 -6.09 2.29
CA GLY A 326 -9.36 -6.35 1.11
C GLY A 326 -10.19 -5.15 0.62
N ASP A 327 -10.09 -3.98 1.24
CA ASP A 327 -10.81 -2.78 0.79
C ASP A 327 -10.07 -2.06 -0.35
N LEU A 328 -10.50 -2.33 -1.59
CA LEU A 328 -10.00 -1.71 -2.82
C LEU A 328 -10.90 -0.55 -3.30
N THR A 329 -11.79 -0.03 -2.46
CA THR A 329 -12.70 1.08 -2.80
C THR A 329 -12.05 2.45 -2.71
N ALA A 330 -10.85 2.53 -2.11
CA ALA A 330 -10.16 3.77 -1.81
C ALA A 330 -9.66 4.49 -3.06
N SER A 331 -10.17 5.70 -3.34
CA SER A 331 -9.59 6.60 -4.34
C SER A 331 -8.60 7.57 -3.68
N ILE A 332 -7.35 7.57 -4.13
CA ILE A 332 -6.35 8.56 -3.69
C ILE A 332 -6.14 9.60 -4.77
N ASN A 333 -6.33 10.87 -4.40
CA ASN A 333 -5.94 11.99 -5.24
C ASN A 333 -4.56 12.51 -4.81
N VAL A 334 -3.55 12.26 -5.63
CA VAL A 334 -2.16 12.68 -5.35
C VAL A 334 -1.92 14.06 -5.95
N VAL A 335 -1.89 15.09 -5.10
CA VAL A 335 -1.65 16.48 -5.52
C VAL A 335 -0.15 16.86 -5.46
N ARG A 336 0.67 16.07 -4.75
CA ARG A 336 2.09 16.34 -4.49
C ARG A 336 3.00 15.60 -5.46
N ARG A 337 4.16 16.18 -5.83
CA ARG A 337 5.09 15.65 -6.84
C ARG A 337 6.47 15.22 -6.32
N ASP A 338 6.67 15.19 -5.01
CA ASP A 338 7.94 14.75 -4.40
C ASP A 338 7.95 13.24 -4.09
N GLU A 339 8.94 12.74 -3.35
CA GLU A 339 9.08 11.31 -3.08
C GLU A 339 7.85 10.69 -2.40
N LEU A 340 7.21 11.43 -1.49
CA LEU A 340 5.99 10.97 -0.84
C LEU A 340 4.80 10.96 -1.80
N GLY A 341 4.72 11.97 -2.69
CA GLY A 341 3.75 11.97 -3.79
C GLY A 341 3.94 10.79 -4.75
N MET A 342 5.19 10.49 -5.13
CA MET A 342 5.52 9.32 -5.95
C MET A 342 5.13 8.01 -5.27
N LEU A 343 5.40 7.86 -3.97
CA LEU A 343 4.97 6.71 -3.18
C LEU A 343 3.44 6.55 -3.17
N MET A 344 2.71 7.63 -2.88
CA MET A 344 1.24 7.60 -2.91
C MET A 344 0.70 7.27 -4.31
N SER A 345 1.34 7.78 -5.36
CA SER A 345 0.96 7.47 -6.75
C SER A 345 1.19 6.01 -7.10
N ALA A 346 2.32 5.42 -6.68
CA ALA A 346 2.62 4.01 -6.89
C ALA A 346 1.62 3.11 -6.12
N MET A 347 1.31 3.48 -4.88
CA MET A 347 0.28 2.81 -4.06
C MET A 347 -1.11 2.90 -4.69
N ALA A 348 -1.49 4.06 -5.25
CA ALA A 348 -2.75 4.24 -5.96
C ALA A 348 -2.82 3.37 -7.24
N ALA A 349 -1.73 3.32 -8.02
CA ALA A 349 -1.63 2.46 -9.19
C ALA A 349 -1.74 0.97 -8.82
N MET A 350 -1.09 0.54 -7.72
CA MET A 350 -1.19 -0.81 -7.19
C MET A 350 -2.63 -1.15 -6.78
N ASN A 351 -3.32 -0.27 -6.03
CA ASN A 351 -4.72 -0.46 -5.66
C ASN A 351 -5.61 -0.62 -6.90
N HIS A 352 -5.43 0.25 -7.90
CA HIS A 352 -6.19 0.19 -9.15
C HIS A 352 -5.98 -1.14 -9.89
N LYS A 353 -4.73 -1.60 -10.01
CA LYS A 353 -4.41 -2.87 -10.69
C LYS A 353 -4.92 -4.09 -9.92
N LEU A 354 -4.84 -4.10 -8.60
CA LEU A 354 -5.47 -5.14 -7.77
C LEU A 354 -6.98 -5.16 -7.97
N ARG A 355 -7.62 -3.99 -8.02
CA ARG A 355 -9.07 -3.86 -8.25
C ARG A 355 -9.49 -4.41 -9.61
N GLU A 356 -8.73 -4.12 -10.65
CA GLU A 356 -8.94 -4.65 -12.01
C GLU A 356 -8.80 -6.17 -12.04
N MET A 357 -7.69 -6.73 -11.52
CA MET A 357 -7.46 -8.17 -11.48
C MET A 357 -8.53 -8.93 -10.68
N ILE A 358 -8.92 -8.43 -9.51
CA ILE A 358 -9.97 -9.07 -8.70
C ILE A 358 -11.33 -9.00 -9.41
N GLY A 359 -11.62 -7.90 -10.13
CA GLY A 359 -12.81 -7.78 -10.97
C GLY A 359 -12.84 -8.84 -12.06
N GLU A 360 -11.74 -9.00 -12.81
CA GLU A 360 -11.61 -10.02 -13.85
C GLU A 360 -11.70 -11.45 -13.28
N ILE A 361 -11.11 -11.71 -12.11
CA ILE A 361 -11.21 -13.02 -11.44
C ILE A 361 -12.67 -13.30 -11.04
N ARG A 362 -13.40 -12.33 -10.47
CA ARG A 362 -14.81 -12.52 -10.07
C ARG A 362 -15.70 -12.82 -11.28
N GLU A 363 -15.47 -12.13 -12.40
CA GLU A 363 -16.16 -12.41 -13.67
C GLU A 363 -15.80 -13.81 -14.21
N GLY A 364 -14.51 -14.16 -14.23
CA GLY A 364 -14.04 -15.48 -14.66
C GLY A 364 -14.63 -16.62 -13.84
N VAL A 365 -14.68 -16.48 -12.51
CA VAL A 365 -15.28 -17.46 -11.60
C VAL A 365 -16.78 -17.61 -11.85
N SER A 366 -17.51 -16.51 -12.04
CA SER A 366 -18.94 -16.54 -12.38
C SER A 366 -19.22 -17.27 -13.70
N ASN A 367 -18.34 -17.11 -14.69
CA ASN A 367 -18.44 -17.81 -15.97
C ASN A 367 -18.17 -19.32 -15.82
N VAL A 368 -17.17 -19.71 -15.02
CA VAL A 368 -16.89 -21.13 -14.72
C VAL A 368 -18.05 -21.77 -13.97
N ALA A 369 -18.62 -21.11 -12.96
CA ALA A 369 -19.78 -21.63 -12.23
C ALA A 369 -20.98 -21.85 -13.17
N SER A 370 -21.25 -20.89 -14.05
CA SER A 370 -22.34 -20.99 -15.03
C SER A 370 -22.11 -22.14 -16.02
N ALA A 371 -20.88 -22.28 -16.54
CA ALA A 371 -20.53 -23.36 -17.46
C ALA A 371 -20.59 -24.74 -16.79
N ALA A 372 -20.14 -24.86 -15.54
CA ALA A 372 -20.23 -26.09 -14.76
C ALA A 372 -21.70 -26.52 -14.56
N SER A 373 -22.58 -25.57 -14.23
CA SER A 373 -24.03 -25.82 -14.11
C SER A 373 -24.66 -26.28 -15.42
N GLU A 374 -24.25 -25.68 -16.55
CA GLU A 374 -24.71 -26.09 -17.89
C GLU A 374 -24.24 -27.51 -18.25
N ILE A 375 -22.99 -27.87 -17.91
CA ILE A 375 -22.46 -29.24 -18.08
C ILE A 375 -23.23 -30.23 -17.20
N ALA A 376 -23.50 -29.91 -15.95
CA ALA A 376 -24.26 -30.78 -15.04
C ALA A 376 -25.68 -31.05 -15.55
N ALA A 377 -26.36 -30.00 -16.04
CA ALA A 377 -27.66 -30.14 -16.69
C ALA A 377 -27.57 -31.00 -17.96
N GLY A 378 -26.54 -30.80 -18.79
CA GLY A 378 -26.27 -31.61 -19.98
C GLY A 378 -26.02 -33.08 -19.67
N ASN A 379 -25.27 -33.39 -18.62
CA ASN A 379 -25.04 -34.78 -18.18
C ASN A 379 -26.30 -35.43 -17.64
N THR A 380 -27.19 -34.67 -17.01
CA THR A 380 -28.49 -35.19 -16.56
C THR A 380 -29.36 -35.60 -17.76
N ASP A 381 -29.39 -34.80 -18.83
CA ASP A 381 -30.06 -35.16 -20.07
C ASP A 381 -29.42 -36.39 -20.73
N LEU A 382 -28.08 -36.42 -20.81
CA LEU A 382 -27.35 -37.55 -21.38
C LEU A 382 -27.60 -38.84 -20.58
N SER A 383 -27.60 -38.76 -19.25
CA SER A 383 -27.95 -39.88 -18.36
C SER A 383 -29.32 -40.46 -18.71
N SER A 384 -30.35 -39.61 -18.81
CA SER A 384 -31.71 -40.04 -19.17
C SER A 384 -31.76 -40.72 -20.55
N ARG A 385 -31.02 -40.20 -21.52
CA ARG A 385 -30.93 -40.80 -22.87
C ARG A 385 -30.17 -42.12 -22.86
N THR A 386 -29.12 -42.25 -22.06
CA THR A 386 -28.37 -43.51 -21.90
C THR A 386 -29.21 -44.58 -21.21
N GLU A 387 -30.01 -44.22 -20.20
CA GLU A 387 -30.98 -45.14 -19.58
C GLU A 387 -32.04 -45.60 -20.59
N GLN A 388 -32.61 -44.69 -21.38
CA GLN A 388 -33.55 -45.02 -22.45
C GLN A 388 -32.93 -45.93 -23.50
N GLN A 389 -31.69 -45.65 -23.90
CA GLN A 389 -30.95 -46.46 -24.86
C GLN A 389 -30.66 -47.86 -24.30
N SER A 390 -30.30 -47.98 -23.02
CA SER A 390 -30.11 -49.27 -22.35
C SER A 390 -31.39 -50.10 -22.37
N ALA A 391 -32.54 -49.49 -22.04
CA ALA A 391 -33.84 -50.16 -22.13
C ALA A 391 -34.15 -50.65 -23.55
N ALA A 392 -33.89 -49.81 -24.57
CA ALA A 392 -34.11 -50.17 -25.97
C ALA A 392 -33.18 -51.31 -26.45
N VAL A 393 -31.92 -51.33 -26.00
CA VAL A 393 -30.95 -52.40 -26.30
C VAL A 393 -31.41 -53.72 -25.67
N VAL A 394 -31.87 -53.70 -24.41
CA VAL A 394 -32.41 -54.88 -23.72
C VAL A 394 -33.66 -55.43 -24.43
N GLU A 395 -34.60 -54.56 -24.82
CA GLU A 395 -35.79 -54.97 -25.57
C GLU A 395 -35.45 -55.54 -26.95
N THR A 396 -34.46 -54.95 -27.63
CA THR A 396 -33.96 -55.44 -28.92
C THR A 396 -33.30 -56.81 -28.76
N ALA A 397 -32.48 -57.01 -27.72
CA ALA A 397 -31.85 -58.30 -27.44
C ALA A 397 -32.90 -59.40 -27.19
N ALA A 398 -33.91 -59.13 -26.36
CA ALA A 398 -35.01 -60.06 -26.11
C ALA A 398 -35.79 -60.40 -27.40
N SER A 399 -36.03 -59.39 -28.25
CA SER A 399 -36.67 -59.59 -29.55
C SER A 399 -35.82 -60.45 -30.49
N MET A 400 -34.50 -60.29 -30.46
CA MET A 400 -33.56 -61.10 -31.25
C MET A 400 -33.52 -62.55 -30.78
N GLU A 401 -33.59 -62.82 -29.47
CA GLU A 401 -33.70 -64.19 -28.96
C GLU A 401 -34.99 -64.87 -29.45
N GLN A 402 -36.11 -64.17 -29.38
CA GLN A 402 -37.39 -64.68 -29.88
C GLN A 402 -37.37 -64.91 -31.39
N LEU A 403 -36.79 -63.99 -32.16
CA LEU A 403 -36.62 -64.13 -33.61
C LEU A 403 -35.71 -65.32 -33.96
N THR A 404 -34.57 -65.46 -33.27
CA THR A 404 -33.64 -66.59 -33.46
C THR A 404 -34.36 -67.91 -33.22
N SER A 405 -35.15 -68.01 -32.14
CA SER A 405 -35.93 -69.21 -31.84
C SER A 405 -36.96 -69.51 -32.93
N THR A 406 -37.64 -68.48 -33.44
CA THR A 406 -38.70 -68.64 -34.45
C THR A 406 -38.11 -69.05 -35.81
N VAL A 407 -37.00 -68.43 -36.21
CA VAL A 407 -36.29 -68.77 -37.47
C VAL A 407 -35.73 -70.19 -37.40
N LYS A 408 -35.15 -70.59 -36.26
CA LYS A 408 -34.70 -71.97 -36.06
C LYS A 408 -35.86 -72.97 -36.18
N GLN A 409 -36.99 -72.68 -35.53
CA GLN A 409 -38.18 -73.52 -35.62
C GLN A 409 -38.73 -73.59 -37.05
N ASN A 410 -38.67 -72.51 -37.83
CA ASN A 410 -39.06 -72.51 -39.24
C ASN A 410 -38.14 -73.39 -40.09
N ALA A 411 -36.82 -73.34 -39.87
CA ALA A 411 -35.86 -74.20 -40.56
C ALA A 411 -36.13 -75.69 -40.26
N ASP A 412 -36.34 -76.03 -38.98
CA ASP A 412 -36.66 -77.40 -38.55
C ASP A 412 -37.99 -77.87 -39.18
N ASN A 413 -39.03 -77.02 -39.15
CA ASN A 413 -40.33 -77.32 -39.76
C ASN A 413 -40.24 -77.52 -41.28
N ALA A 414 -39.44 -76.70 -41.97
CA ALA A 414 -39.22 -76.82 -43.41
C ALA A 414 -38.52 -78.15 -43.75
N HIS A 415 -37.49 -78.54 -42.99
CA HIS A 415 -36.86 -79.86 -43.14
C HIS A 415 -37.83 -81.01 -42.90
N HIS A 416 -38.65 -80.93 -41.84
CA HIS A 416 -39.68 -81.93 -41.55
C HIS A 416 -40.73 -82.04 -42.68
N ALA A 417 -41.18 -80.90 -43.21
CA ALA A 417 -42.13 -80.86 -44.32
C ALA A 417 -41.53 -81.37 -45.64
N SER A 418 -40.25 -81.05 -45.90
CA SER A 418 -39.49 -81.56 -47.05
C SER A 418 -39.40 -83.10 -47.02
N GLN A 419 -39.11 -83.68 -45.85
CA GLN A 419 -39.10 -85.13 -45.67
C GLN A 419 -40.49 -85.76 -45.88
N LEU A 420 -41.54 -85.15 -45.34
CA LEU A 420 -42.92 -85.64 -45.51
C LEU A 420 -43.37 -85.59 -46.97
N ALA A 421 -42.98 -84.55 -47.71
CA ALA A 421 -43.21 -84.44 -49.15
C ALA A 421 -42.48 -85.56 -49.92
N ALA A 422 -41.22 -85.86 -49.56
CA ALA A 422 -40.47 -86.97 -50.18
C ALA A 422 -41.18 -88.33 -49.95
N ASP A 423 -41.65 -88.59 -48.73
CA ASP A 423 -42.39 -89.82 -48.40
C ASP A 423 -43.72 -89.91 -49.17
N ALA A 424 -44.47 -88.79 -49.26
CA ALA A 424 -45.72 -88.72 -50.01
C ALA A 424 -45.51 -88.93 -51.51
N SER A 425 -44.43 -88.37 -52.08
CA SER A 425 -44.03 -88.59 -53.48
C SER A 425 -43.70 -90.06 -53.75
N GLY A 426 -42.99 -90.72 -52.82
CA GLY A 426 -42.70 -92.15 -52.89
C GLY A 426 -43.98 -93.01 -52.88
N ASN A 427 -44.97 -92.65 -52.07
CA ASN A 427 -46.26 -93.35 -52.04
C ASN A 427 -47.09 -93.12 -53.31
N ALA A 428 -47.12 -91.89 -53.83
CA ALA A 428 -47.79 -91.57 -55.09
C ALA A 428 -47.16 -92.31 -56.28
N THR A 429 -45.83 -92.44 -56.32
CA THR A 429 -45.10 -93.22 -57.32
C THR A 429 -45.51 -94.69 -57.32
N LYS A 430 -45.57 -95.32 -56.14
CA LYS A 430 -46.08 -96.70 -55.99
C LYS A 430 -47.54 -96.82 -56.43
N GLY A 431 -48.36 -95.82 -56.13
CA GLY A 431 -49.75 -95.73 -56.59
C GLY A 431 -49.86 -95.72 -58.12
N GLY A 432 -49.03 -94.93 -58.80
CA GLY A 432 -48.95 -94.89 -60.26
C GLY A 432 -48.52 -96.22 -60.88
N GLU A 433 -47.58 -96.94 -60.26
CA GLU A 433 -47.17 -98.28 -60.69
C GLU A 433 -48.33 -99.30 -60.60
N ILE A 434 -49.06 -99.30 -59.49
CA ILE A 434 -50.24 -100.17 -59.31
C ILE A 434 -51.31 -99.87 -60.38
N VAL A 435 -51.58 -98.60 -60.64
CA VAL A 435 -52.54 -98.17 -61.67
C VAL A 435 -52.10 -98.65 -63.06
N THR A 436 -50.81 -98.53 -63.38
CA THR A 436 -50.23 -99.02 -64.65
C THR A 436 -50.45 -100.52 -64.82
N ASN A 437 -50.23 -101.30 -63.76
CA ASN A 437 -50.48 -102.74 -63.76
C ASN A 437 -51.98 -103.06 -64.00
N VAL A 438 -52.89 -102.31 -63.38
CA VAL A 438 -54.35 -102.49 -63.58
C VAL A 438 -54.77 -102.20 -65.03
N VAL A 439 -54.22 -101.15 -65.67
CA VAL A 439 -54.49 -100.87 -67.09
C VAL A 439 -54.03 -102.03 -67.97
N SER A 440 -52.85 -102.60 -67.71
CA SER A 440 -52.34 -103.77 -68.43
C SER A 440 -53.31 -104.96 -68.33
N THR A 441 -53.76 -105.29 -67.11
CA THR A 441 -54.73 -106.38 -66.89
C THR A 441 -56.07 -106.10 -67.57
N MET A 442 -56.58 -104.86 -67.54
CA MET A 442 -57.82 -104.50 -68.25
C MET A 442 -57.69 -104.68 -69.76
N ASN A 443 -56.54 -104.35 -70.34
CA ASN A 443 -56.29 -104.57 -71.77
C ASN A 443 -56.23 -106.07 -72.11
N GLU A 444 -55.61 -106.90 -71.27
CA GLU A 444 -55.61 -108.36 -71.42
C GLU A 444 -57.04 -108.95 -71.36
N ILE A 445 -57.88 -108.48 -70.43
CA ILE A 445 -59.28 -108.87 -70.32
C ILE A 445 -60.06 -108.46 -71.58
N ALA A 446 -59.83 -107.25 -72.11
CA ALA A 446 -60.48 -106.78 -73.34
C ALA A 446 -60.11 -107.65 -74.54
N VAL A 447 -58.83 -108.04 -74.68
CA VAL A 447 -58.35 -108.95 -75.73
C VAL A 447 -58.98 -110.34 -75.57
N SER A 448 -59.02 -110.88 -74.36
CA SER A 448 -59.65 -112.18 -74.07
C SER A 448 -61.14 -112.18 -74.40
N SER A 449 -61.85 -111.10 -74.04
CA SER A 449 -63.28 -110.94 -74.32
C SER A 449 -63.58 -110.86 -75.83
N ARG A 450 -62.74 -110.19 -76.63
CA ARG A 450 -62.88 -110.19 -78.10
C ARG A 450 -62.74 -111.59 -78.69
N ARG A 451 -61.77 -112.38 -78.22
CA ARG A 451 -61.62 -113.79 -78.65
C ARG A 451 -62.87 -114.62 -78.34
N ILE A 452 -63.48 -114.42 -77.17
CA ILE A 452 -64.75 -115.09 -76.83
C ILE A 452 -65.86 -114.67 -77.81
N SER A 453 -65.96 -113.37 -78.13
CA SER A 453 -66.93 -112.87 -79.12
C SER A 453 -66.78 -113.56 -80.48
N GLU A 454 -65.54 -113.70 -80.98
CA GLU A 454 -65.26 -114.41 -82.24
C GLU A 454 -65.70 -115.88 -82.18
N ILE A 455 -65.40 -116.58 -81.08
CA ILE A 455 -65.82 -117.98 -80.87
C ILE A 455 -67.35 -118.09 -80.86
N THR A 456 -68.05 -117.18 -80.17
CA THR A 456 -69.52 -117.21 -80.10
C THR A 456 -70.18 -116.93 -81.45
N SER A 457 -69.59 -116.07 -82.28
CA SER A 457 -70.01 -115.87 -83.67
C SER A 457 -69.87 -117.15 -84.50
N VAL A 458 -68.79 -117.90 -84.32
CA VAL A 458 -68.61 -119.22 -84.97
C VAL A 458 -69.67 -120.22 -84.48
N ILE A 459 -69.96 -120.28 -83.18
CA ILE A 459 -71.00 -121.16 -82.61
C ILE A 459 -72.38 -120.82 -83.18
N ASN A 460 -72.72 -119.54 -83.29
CA ASN A 460 -73.97 -119.10 -83.92
C ASN A 460 -74.02 -119.51 -85.40
N GLY A 461 -72.89 -119.41 -86.11
CA GLY A 461 -72.74 -119.91 -87.48
C GLY A 461 -72.98 -121.43 -87.59
N ILE A 462 -72.41 -122.23 -86.68
CA ILE A 462 -72.65 -123.68 -86.60
C ILE A 462 -74.11 -123.98 -86.32
N ALA A 463 -74.71 -123.29 -85.34
CA ALA A 463 -76.12 -123.46 -85.00
C ALA A 463 -77.05 -123.13 -86.18
N PHE A 464 -76.75 -122.08 -86.95
CA PHE A 464 -77.48 -121.77 -88.19
C PHE A 464 -77.34 -122.89 -89.22
N GLN A 465 -76.13 -123.39 -89.45
CA GLN A 465 -75.90 -124.52 -90.37
C GLN A 465 -76.66 -125.78 -89.90
N THR A 466 -76.63 -126.10 -88.60
CA THR A 466 -77.37 -127.24 -88.02
C THR A 466 -78.88 -127.06 -88.18
N ASN A 467 -79.41 -125.85 -88.02
CA ASN A 467 -80.83 -125.53 -88.22
C ASN A 467 -81.27 -125.77 -89.69
N ILE A 468 -80.42 -125.44 -90.68
CA ILE A 468 -80.67 -125.71 -92.10
C ILE A 468 -80.61 -127.21 -92.42
N LEU A 469 -79.59 -127.91 -91.89
CA LEU A 469 -79.45 -129.37 -92.02
C LEU A 469 -80.67 -130.11 -91.45
N ALA A 470 -81.14 -129.70 -90.28
CA ALA A 470 -82.30 -130.27 -89.61
C ALA A 470 -83.61 -130.00 -90.39
N LEU A 471 -83.76 -128.82 -90.99
CA LEU A 471 -84.89 -128.54 -91.87
C LEU A 471 -84.87 -129.44 -93.12
N ASN A 472 -83.71 -129.61 -93.76
CA ASN A 472 -83.58 -130.50 -94.92
C ASN A 472 -83.91 -131.96 -94.54
N ALA A 473 -83.45 -132.42 -93.38
CA ALA A 473 -83.79 -133.75 -92.87
C ALA A 473 -85.28 -133.91 -92.55
N ALA A 474 -85.94 -132.88 -91.99
CA ALA A 474 -87.38 -132.90 -91.70
C ALA A 474 -88.22 -132.97 -93.00
N VAL A 475 -87.78 -132.28 -94.06
CA VAL A 475 -88.43 -132.33 -95.39
C VAL A 475 -88.30 -133.73 -96.00
N GLU A 476 -87.12 -134.34 -95.97
CA GLU A 476 -86.93 -135.68 -96.55
C GLU A 476 -87.65 -136.76 -95.72
N ALA A 477 -87.74 -136.59 -94.41
CA ALA A 477 -88.54 -137.45 -93.53
C ALA A 477 -90.05 -137.36 -93.82
N ALA A 478 -90.59 -136.16 -94.11
CA ALA A 478 -91.98 -135.99 -94.54
C ALA A 478 -92.26 -136.67 -95.89
N ARG A 479 -91.25 -136.76 -96.76
CA ARG A 479 -91.32 -137.40 -98.08
C ARG A 479 -91.40 -138.93 -98.01
N ALA A 480 -90.81 -139.53 -96.98
CA ALA A 480 -90.83 -140.97 -96.74
C ALA A 480 -92.16 -141.51 -96.14
N GLY A 481 -93.16 -140.65 -95.94
CA GLY A 481 -94.49 -141.03 -95.44
C GLY A 481 -94.46 -141.66 -94.05
N GLU A 482 -95.30 -142.68 -93.79
CA GLU A 482 -95.41 -143.30 -92.45
C GLU A 482 -94.08 -143.90 -91.92
N GLN A 483 -93.15 -144.31 -92.79
CA GLN A 483 -91.84 -144.83 -92.37
C GLN A 483 -90.87 -143.73 -91.88
N GLY A 484 -91.11 -142.46 -92.25
CA GLY A 484 -90.27 -141.32 -91.91
C GLY A 484 -90.67 -140.60 -90.62
N ARG A 485 -91.75 -141.01 -89.96
CA ARG A 485 -92.36 -140.30 -88.83
C ARG A 485 -91.40 -140.11 -87.64
N GLY A 486 -90.60 -141.15 -87.33
CA GLY A 486 -89.58 -141.07 -86.27
C GLY A 486 -88.44 -140.10 -86.61
N PHE A 487 -88.00 -140.08 -87.88
CA PHE A 487 -86.94 -139.16 -88.33
C PHE A 487 -87.40 -137.70 -88.37
N ALA A 488 -88.67 -137.45 -88.70
CA ALA A 488 -89.23 -136.10 -88.70
C ALA A 488 -89.25 -135.49 -87.29
N VAL A 489 -89.55 -136.29 -86.26
CA VAL A 489 -89.51 -135.86 -84.85
C VAL A 489 -88.07 -135.54 -84.43
N VAL A 490 -87.10 -136.41 -84.74
CA VAL A 490 -85.68 -136.15 -84.42
C VAL A 490 -85.17 -134.90 -85.15
N ALA A 491 -85.51 -134.72 -86.41
CA ALA A 491 -85.13 -133.53 -87.17
C ALA A 491 -85.77 -132.24 -86.59
N GLY A 492 -87.03 -132.31 -86.14
CA GLY A 492 -87.68 -131.22 -85.41
C GLY A 492 -86.98 -130.89 -84.09
N GLU A 493 -86.54 -131.90 -83.35
CA GLU A 493 -85.83 -131.73 -82.08
C GLU A 493 -84.42 -131.15 -82.29
N VAL A 494 -83.67 -131.63 -83.30
CA VAL A 494 -82.35 -131.08 -83.66
C VAL A 494 -82.48 -129.64 -84.12
N ARG A 495 -83.55 -129.30 -84.86
CA ARG A 495 -83.84 -127.92 -85.27
C ARG A 495 -84.12 -127.03 -84.06
N ASN A 496 -84.94 -127.50 -83.13
CA ASN A 496 -85.23 -126.77 -81.90
C ASN A 496 -83.94 -126.54 -81.08
N LEU A 497 -83.09 -127.56 -80.95
CA LEU A 497 -81.80 -127.47 -80.27
C LEU A 497 -80.86 -126.48 -80.96
N ALA A 498 -80.82 -126.46 -82.29
CA ALA A 498 -80.04 -125.50 -83.06
C ALA A 498 -80.54 -124.05 -82.87
N GLN A 499 -81.85 -123.82 -82.87
CA GLN A 499 -82.43 -122.49 -82.56
C GLN A 499 -82.12 -122.07 -81.12
N ARG A 500 -82.17 -122.99 -80.15
CA ARG A 500 -81.78 -122.73 -78.76
C ARG A 500 -80.28 -122.41 -78.63
N SER A 501 -79.41 -123.11 -79.35
CA SER A 501 -77.97 -122.82 -79.38
C SER A 501 -77.66 -121.47 -80.04
N ALA A 502 -78.34 -121.11 -81.12
CA ALA A 502 -78.20 -119.79 -81.75
C ALA A 502 -78.64 -118.66 -80.82
N GLN A 503 -79.76 -118.84 -80.12
CA GLN A 503 -80.26 -117.89 -79.14
C GLN A 503 -79.28 -117.73 -77.96
N ALA A 504 -78.79 -118.84 -77.39
CA ALA A 504 -77.81 -118.81 -76.32
C ALA A 504 -76.48 -118.16 -76.76
N ALA A 505 -75.99 -118.46 -77.97
CA ALA A 505 -74.79 -117.83 -78.51
C ALA A 505 -74.96 -116.32 -78.65
N LYS A 506 -76.13 -115.84 -79.11
CA LYS A 506 -76.45 -114.41 -79.24
C LYS A 506 -76.57 -113.70 -77.90
N GLU A 507 -77.10 -114.38 -76.88
CA GLU A 507 -77.12 -113.87 -75.50
C GLU A 507 -75.71 -113.73 -74.92
N ILE A 508 -74.82 -114.72 -75.15
CA ILE A 508 -73.40 -114.64 -74.75
C ILE A 508 -72.70 -113.51 -75.52
N GLU A 509 -72.90 -113.39 -76.83
CA GLU A 509 -72.33 -112.32 -77.66
C GLU A 509 -72.72 -110.93 -77.12
N THR A 510 -73.99 -110.75 -76.73
CA THR A 510 -74.48 -109.51 -76.12
C THR A 510 -73.79 -109.24 -74.78
N LEU A 511 -73.72 -110.23 -73.88
CA LEU A 511 -73.05 -110.09 -72.58
C LEU A 511 -71.55 -109.81 -72.69
N ILE A 512 -70.87 -110.41 -73.68
CA ILE A 512 -69.46 -110.16 -73.96
C ILE A 512 -69.27 -108.76 -74.56
N GLY A 513 -70.15 -108.31 -75.45
CA GLY A 513 -70.15 -106.93 -75.96
C GLY A 513 -70.32 -105.89 -74.85
N GLU A 514 -71.24 -106.14 -73.92
CA GLU A 514 -71.39 -105.32 -72.71
C GLU A 514 -70.12 -105.35 -71.83
N SER A 515 -69.52 -106.53 -71.64
CA SER A 515 -68.30 -106.69 -70.84
C SER A 515 -67.12 -105.95 -71.45
N VAL A 516 -66.91 -106.01 -72.77
CA VAL A 516 -65.88 -105.23 -73.49
C VAL A 516 -66.12 -103.73 -73.29
N THR A 517 -67.38 -103.28 -73.37
CA THR A 517 -67.72 -101.86 -73.16
C THR A 517 -67.40 -101.41 -71.73
N ARG A 518 -67.73 -102.22 -70.72
CA ARG A 518 -67.40 -101.94 -69.31
C ARG A 518 -65.90 -101.95 -69.04
N VAL A 519 -65.16 -102.89 -69.61
CA VAL A 519 -63.69 -102.97 -69.49
C VAL A 519 -63.02 -101.78 -70.15
N ASN A 520 -63.45 -101.36 -71.35
CA ASN A 520 -62.94 -100.15 -71.99
C ASN A 520 -63.22 -98.90 -71.13
N THR A 521 -64.43 -98.76 -70.59
CA THR A 521 -64.78 -97.66 -69.68
C THR A 521 -63.90 -97.68 -68.42
N GLY A 522 -63.73 -98.86 -67.81
CA GLY A 522 -62.83 -99.04 -66.66
C GLY A 522 -61.39 -98.68 -66.99
N SER A 523 -60.88 -99.10 -68.15
CA SER A 523 -59.54 -98.76 -68.61
C SER A 523 -59.34 -97.25 -68.77
N THR A 524 -60.30 -96.53 -69.33
CA THR A 524 -60.21 -95.05 -69.46
C THR A 524 -60.25 -94.33 -68.10
N LEU A 525 -61.02 -94.83 -67.14
CA LEU A 525 -61.08 -94.27 -65.78
C LEU A 525 -59.77 -94.50 -65.03
N VAL A 526 -59.19 -95.69 -65.15
CA VAL A 526 -57.91 -96.04 -64.52
C VAL A 526 -56.75 -95.29 -65.17
N GLU A 527 -56.75 -95.12 -66.50
CA GLU A 527 -55.76 -94.26 -67.18
C GLU A 527 -55.84 -92.80 -66.71
N SER A 528 -57.05 -92.27 -66.52
CA SER A 528 -57.27 -90.93 -65.97
C SER A 528 -56.75 -90.83 -64.53
N ALA A 529 -56.98 -91.85 -63.69
CA ALA A 529 -56.43 -91.92 -62.35
C ALA A 529 -54.89 -91.95 -62.35
N GLY A 530 -54.28 -92.59 -63.35
CA GLY A 530 -52.82 -92.59 -63.55
C GLY A 530 -52.28 -91.19 -63.85
N LYS A 531 -52.93 -90.45 -64.76
CA LYS A 531 -52.57 -89.04 -65.04
C LYS A 531 -52.70 -88.15 -63.81
N THR A 532 -53.73 -88.36 -62.99
CA THR A 532 -53.88 -87.62 -61.72
C THR A 532 -52.76 -87.94 -60.73
N MET A 533 -52.28 -89.19 -60.68
CA MET A 533 -51.11 -89.53 -59.85
C MET A 533 -49.83 -88.82 -60.32
N ASP A 534 -49.61 -88.71 -61.63
CA ASP A 534 -48.48 -87.94 -62.18
C ASP A 534 -48.56 -86.45 -61.82
N GLU A 535 -49.76 -85.86 -61.85
CA GLU A 535 -50.00 -84.47 -61.42
C GLU A 535 -49.75 -84.28 -59.92
N ILE A 536 -50.12 -85.26 -59.09
CA ILE A 536 -49.83 -85.27 -57.64
C ILE A 536 -48.32 -85.34 -57.40
N ILE A 537 -47.59 -86.21 -58.10
CA ILE A 537 -46.13 -86.32 -57.97
C ILE A 537 -45.46 -84.98 -58.31
N ARG A 538 -45.85 -84.32 -59.40
CA ARG A 538 -45.33 -82.99 -59.76
C ARG A 538 -45.65 -81.94 -58.69
N SER A 539 -46.87 -81.94 -58.15
CA SER A 539 -47.29 -80.99 -57.13
C SER A 539 -46.51 -81.19 -55.82
N ILE A 540 -46.28 -82.44 -55.42
CA ILE A 540 -45.49 -82.77 -54.22
C ILE A 540 -44.01 -82.43 -54.42
N SER A 541 -43.47 -82.64 -55.62
CA SER A 541 -42.11 -82.21 -55.97
C SER A 541 -41.96 -80.69 -55.82
N HIS A 542 -42.95 -79.92 -56.27
CA HIS A 542 -42.92 -78.47 -56.11
C HIS A 542 -42.99 -78.03 -54.63
N VAL A 543 -43.74 -78.75 -53.79
CA VAL A 543 -43.74 -78.51 -52.34
C VAL A 543 -42.38 -78.79 -51.73
N HIS A 544 -41.70 -79.86 -52.14
CA HIS A 544 -40.34 -80.19 -51.70
C HIS A 544 -39.36 -79.06 -52.04
N ASP A 545 -39.37 -78.57 -53.29
CA ASP A 545 -38.50 -77.46 -53.73
C ASP A 545 -38.73 -76.20 -52.89
N ILE A 546 -40.00 -75.84 -52.61
CA ILE A 546 -40.33 -74.68 -51.76
C ILE A 546 -39.82 -74.86 -50.33
N MET A 547 -39.94 -76.07 -49.76
CA MET A 547 -39.45 -76.33 -48.40
C MET A 547 -37.92 -76.21 -48.31
N ASP A 548 -37.20 -76.66 -49.34
CA ASP A 548 -35.75 -76.52 -49.41
C ASP A 548 -35.32 -75.05 -49.57
N GLU A 549 -36.04 -74.25 -50.35
CA GLU A 549 -35.82 -72.80 -50.42
C GLU A 549 -36.09 -72.10 -49.07
N ILE A 550 -37.16 -72.48 -48.35
CA ILE A 550 -37.46 -71.94 -47.02
C ILE A 550 -36.38 -72.31 -46.01
N ALA A 551 -35.89 -73.56 -46.04
CA ALA A 551 -34.82 -74.01 -45.15
C ALA A 551 -33.52 -73.20 -45.40
N SER A 552 -33.13 -73.02 -46.67
CA SER A 552 -31.97 -72.21 -47.04
C SER A 552 -32.13 -70.74 -46.63
N ALA A 553 -33.31 -70.14 -46.88
CA ALA A 553 -33.58 -68.77 -46.49
C ALA A 553 -33.57 -68.58 -44.96
N SER A 554 -34.04 -69.59 -44.22
CA SER A 554 -34.03 -69.57 -42.75
C SER A 554 -32.60 -69.70 -42.19
N ASP A 555 -31.72 -70.49 -42.81
CA ASP A 555 -30.29 -70.54 -42.41
C ASP A 555 -29.58 -69.20 -42.65
N GLU A 556 -29.84 -68.55 -43.79
CA GLU A 556 -29.32 -67.21 -44.09
C GLU A 556 -29.83 -66.16 -43.07
N GLN A 557 -31.12 -66.19 -42.73
CA GLN A 557 -31.71 -65.34 -41.69
C GLN A 557 -31.05 -65.58 -40.33
N SER A 558 -30.81 -66.83 -39.95
CA SER A 558 -30.12 -67.18 -38.70
C SER A 558 -28.71 -66.57 -38.64
N ARG A 559 -27.96 -66.64 -39.74
CA ARG A 559 -26.63 -65.98 -39.84
C ARG A 559 -26.73 -64.46 -39.72
N GLY A 560 -27.71 -63.85 -40.39
CA GLY A 560 -27.99 -62.41 -40.30
C GLY A 560 -28.36 -61.96 -38.88
N ILE A 561 -29.19 -62.73 -38.19
CA ILE A 561 -29.57 -62.46 -36.79
C ILE A 561 -28.37 -62.56 -35.86
N ASN A 562 -27.48 -63.54 -36.06
CA ASN A 562 -26.25 -63.64 -35.27
C ASN A 562 -25.34 -62.40 -35.43
N GLN A 563 -25.23 -61.85 -36.64
CA GLN A 563 -24.49 -60.59 -36.86
C GLN A 563 -25.15 -59.41 -36.15
N ILE A 564 -26.48 -59.30 -36.21
CA ILE A 564 -27.23 -58.27 -35.50
C ILE A 564 -27.03 -58.41 -33.97
N SER A 565 -27.06 -59.63 -33.45
CA SER A 565 -26.82 -59.91 -32.02
C SER A 565 -25.46 -59.40 -31.55
N THR A 566 -24.40 -59.62 -32.33
CA THR A 566 -23.07 -59.05 -32.05
C THR A 566 -23.08 -57.52 -32.04
N ALA A 567 -23.76 -56.89 -33.01
CA ALA A 567 -23.87 -55.42 -33.05
C ALA A 567 -24.66 -54.85 -31.85
N VAL A 568 -25.70 -55.56 -31.40
CA VAL A 568 -26.47 -55.21 -30.19
C VAL A 568 -25.60 -55.33 -28.94
N ALA A 569 -24.73 -56.35 -28.85
CA ALA A 569 -23.78 -56.49 -27.76
C ALA A 569 -22.73 -55.36 -27.72
N GLU A 570 -22.24 -54.90 -28.87
CA GLU A 570 -21.37 -53.71 -28.95
C GLU A 570 -22.12 -52.41 -28.56
N MET A 571 -23.39 -52.28 -28.95
CA MET A 571 -24.25 -51.18 -28.50
C MET A 571 -24.45 -51.21 -26.98
N ASP A 572 -24.62 -52.37 -26.35
CA ASP A 572 -24.71 -52.48 -24.90
C ASP A 572 -23.41 -52.03 -24.22
N ALA A 573 -22.25 -52.51 -24.70
CA ALA A 573 -20.95 -52.13 -24.15
C ALA A 573 -20.70 -50.61 -24.24
N THR A 574 -21.02 -49.98 -25.38
CA THR A 574 -20.91 -48.52 -25.53
C THR A 574 -21.94 -47.76 -24.68
N THR A 575 -23.13 -48.32 -24.46
CA THR A 575 -24.14 -47.74 -23.57
C THR A 575 -23.67 -47.76 -22.11
N GLN A 576 -23.06 -48.86 -21.65
CA GLN A 576 -22.45 -48.94 -20.32
C GLN A 576 -21.26 -47.99 -20.18
N GLN A 577 -20.42 -47.86 -21.20
CA GLN A 577 -19.33 -46.90 -21.20
C GLN A 577 -19.84 -45.45 -21.12
N ASN A 578 -20.91 -45.12 -21.86
CA ASN A 578 -21.54 -43.81 -21.78
C ASN A 578 -22.11 -43.53 -20.38
N ALA A 579 -22.69 -44.53 -19.72
CA ALA A 579 -23.17 -44.38 -18.34
C ALA A 579 -22.01 -44.04 -17.38
N ALA A 580 -20.88 -44.74 -17.49
CA ALA A 580 -19.69 -44.44 -16.69
C ALA A 580 -19.12 -43.04 -16.98
N LEU A 581 -19.05 -42.64 -18.27
CA LEU A 581 -18.59 -41.30 -18.67
C LEU A 581 -19.51 -40.18 -18.17
N VAL A 582 -20.82 -40.43 -18.14
CA VAL A 582 -21.81 -39.50 -17.59
C VAL A 582 -21.58 -39.33 -16.08
N GLU A 583 -21.34 -40.41 -15.34
CA GLU A 583 -21.06 -40.35 -13.90
C GLU A 583 -19.76 -39.58 -13.61
N GLU A 584 -18.68 -39.90 -14.33
CA GLU A 584 -17.40 -39.19 -14.21
C GLU A 584 -17.53 -37.70 -14.56
N SER A 585 -18.22 -37.39 -15.66
CA SER A 585 -18.42 -36.01 -16.10
C SER A 585 -19.29 -35.21 -15.13
N SER A 586 -20.29 -35.85 -14.50
CA SER A 586 -21.16 -35.22 -13.52
C SER A 586 -20.41 -34.93 -12.22
N ALA A 587 -19.56 -35.85 -11.77
CA ALA A 587 -18.65 -35.64 -10.65
C ALA A 587 -17.66 -34.48 -10.93
N ALA A 588 -17.10 -34.42 -12.13
CA ALA A 588 -16.20 -33.33 -12.54
C ALA A 588 -16.92 -31.96 -12.58
N ALA A 589 -18.13 -31.90 -13.13
CA ALA A 589 -18.94 -30.68 -13.16
C ALA A 589 -19.26 -30.16 -11.75
N ASN A 590 -19.68 -31.05 -10.85
CA ASN A 590 -19.93 -30.70 -9.44
C ASN A 590 -18.66 -30.18 -8.75
N SER A 591 -17.50 -30.81 -8.99
CA SER A 591 -16.23 -30.35 -8.43
C SER A 591 -15.84 -28.97 -8.97
N LEU A 592 -16.08 -28.68 -10.25
CA LEU A 592 -15.86 -27.36 -10.84
C LEU A 592 -16.78 -26.31 -10.23
N GLU A 593 -18.05 -26.64 -9.99
CA GLU A 593 -19.00 -25.74 -9.34
C GLU A 593 -18.57 -25.42 -7.89
N GLU A 594 -18.17 -26.44 -7.12
CA GLU A 594 -17.66 -26.26 -5.76
C GLU A 594 -16.37 -25.41 -5.73
N GLN A 595 -15.43 -25.66 -6.64
CA GLN A 595 -14.22 -24.85 -6.77
C GLN A 595 -14.52 -23.40 -7.15
N ALA A 596 -15.49 -23.17 -8.04
CA ALA A 596 -15.92 -21.83 -8.41
C ALA A 596 -16.56 -21.10 -7.21
N GLN A 597 -17.42 -21.76 -6.43
CA GLN A 597 -17.99 -21.17 -5.21
C GLN A 597 -16.92 -20.86 -4.16
N MET A 598 -15.94 -21.74 -3.95
CA MET A 598 -14.82 -21.48 -3.04
C MET A 598 -13.99 -20.28 -3.48
N LEU A 599 -13.69 -20.19 -4.79
CA LEU A 599 -12.98 -19.04 -5.34
C LEU A 599 -13.81 -17.76 -5.20
N GLU A 600 -15.11 -17.80 -5.51
CA GLU A 600 -16.02 -16.65 -5.35
C GLU A 600 -16.00 -16.16 -3.90
N HIS A 601 -16.11 -17.07 -2.92
CA HIS A 601 -16.04 -16.72 -1.51
C HIS A 601 -14.67 -16.13 -1.15
N ALA A 602 -13.57 -16.68 -1.67
CA ALA A 602 -12.21 -16.18 -1.42
C ALA A 602 -12.00 -14.76 -1.99
N VAL A 603 -12.49 -14.47 -3.21
CA VAL A 603 -12.42 -13.11 -3.77
C VAL A 603 -13.49 -12.16 -3.22
N SER A 604 -14.57 -12.65 -2.62
CA SER A 604 -15.63 -11.81 -2.03
C SER A 604 -15.18 -10.95 -0.85
N VAL A 605 -14.07 -11.32 -0.19
CA VAL A 605 -13.42 -10.52 0.85
C VAL A 605 -12.95 -9.17 0.29
N PHE A 606 -12.64 -9.10 -1.01
CA PHE A 606 -12.18 -7.89 -1.66
C PHE A 606 -13.34 -7.01 -2.13
N ARG A 607 -13.39 -5.78 -1.62
CA ARG A 607 -14.46 -4.80 -1.92
C ARG A 607 -14.01 -3.88 -3.06
N LEU A 608 -14.72 -3.91 -4.19
CA LEU A 608 -14.31 -3.20 -5.43
C LEU A 608 -14.95 -1.82 -5.61
N GLY A 609 -15.90 -1.44 -4.73
CA GLY A 609 -16.50 -0.10 -4.71
C GLY A 609 -17.61 0.10 -5.75
N ASN A 610 -17.79 -0.86 -6.65
CA ASN A 610 -18.85 -0.87 -7.65
C ASN A 610 -20.07 -1.73 -7.25
N ASP A 611 -20.10 -2.32 -6.05
CA ASP A 611 -21.22 -3.15 -5.59
C ASP A 611 -22.53 -2.36 -5.36
N ASN A 612 -22.58 -1.04 -5.63
CA ASN A 612 -23.75 -0.19 -5.36
C ASN A 612 -24.21 0.73 -6.51
N THR A 613 -23.74 0.54 -7.74
CA THR A 613 -24.43 1.12 -8.90
C THR A 613 -25.29 0.04 -9.54
N PRO A 614 -26.61 -0.03 -9.26
CA PRO A 614 -27.50 -0.79 -10.10
C PRO A 614 -27.42 -0.16 -11.49
N THR A 615 -26.69 -0.81 -12.39
CA THR A 615 -26.71 -0.47 -13.81
C THR A 615 -28.16 -0.57 -14.24
N ARG A 616 -28.73 0.61 -14.42
CA ARG A 616 -30.08 0.86 -14.89
C ARG A 616 -30.31 -0.02 -16.11
N ALA A 617 -31.18 -1.03 -15.94
CA ALA A 617 -31.73 -1.82 -17.03
C ALA A 617 -32.44 -0.88 -18.02
N GLY A 618 -31.69 -0.39 -19.00
CA GLY A 618 -32.19 0.37 -20.12
C GLY A 618 -32.61 -0.60 -21.22
N GLN A 619 -33.93 -0.75 -21.39
CA GLN A 619 -34.62 -1.19 -22.61
C GLN A 619 -34.14 -2.48 -23.27
N ARG A 620 -34.68 -3.61 -22.77
CA ARG A 620 -34.97 -4.75 -23.65
C ARG A 620 -36.16 -4.38 -24.53
N THR A 621 -35.89 -4.10 -25.80
CA THR A 621 -36.88 -4.12 -26.87
C THR A 621 -37.49 -5.52 -26.93
N THR A 622 -38.80 -5.61 -26.72
CA THR A 622 -39.59 -6.81 -26.90
C THR A 622 -39.56 -7.24 -28.36
N ILE A 623 -38.74 -8.23 -28.71
CA ILE A 623 -38.97 -9.04 -29.91
C ILE A 623 -39.81 -10.23 -29.47
N SER A 624 -41.04 -10.22 -29.98
CA SER A 624 -42.05 -11.27 -29.88
C SER A 624 -41.47 -12.65 -30.24
N THR A 625 -41.24 -13.50 -29.24
CA THR A 625 -41.02 -14.93 -29.44
C THR A 625 -42.36 -15.62 -29.69
N GLN A 626 -42.56 -16.05 -30.93
CA GLN A 626 -43.59 -17.02 -31.29
C GLN A 626 -43.44 -18.29 -30.46
N LYS A 627 -44.58 -18.74 -29.94
CA LYS A 627 -44.78 -19.95 -29.16
C LYS A 627 -44.55 -21.19 -30.04
N PRO A 628 -43.76 -22.20 -29.63
CA PRO A 628 -43.68 -23.45 -30.36
C PRO A 628 -45.00 -24.22 -30.23
N SER A 629 -45.57 -24.63 -31.36
CA SER A 629 -46.77 -25.46 -31.40
C SER A 629 -46.42 -26.89 -30.98
N THR A 630 -46.88 -27.30 -29.81
CA THR A 630 -46.98 -28.70 -29.43
C THR A 630 -48.17 -29.32 -30.16
N GLN A 631 -47.89 -30.06 -31.24
CA GLN A 631 -48.86 -31.03 -31.77
C GLN A 631 -48.95 -32.21 -30.80
N LYS A 632 -50.16 -32.45 -30.27
CA LYS A 632 -50.57 -33.74 -29.70
C LYS A 632 -51.67 -34.35 -30.59
N PRO A 633 -51.78 -35.69 -30.61
CA PRO A 633 -52.36 -36.45 -31.71
C PRO A 633 -53.90 -36.44 -31.74
N LEU A 634 -54.44 -36.66 -32.95
CA LEU A 634 -55.87 -36.88 -33.19
C LEU A 634 -56.35 -38.13 -32.44
N MET A 635 -57.31 -37.96 -31.54
CA MET A 635 -58.28 -38.99 -31.17
C MET A 635 -59.70 -38.42 -31.23
N LEU A 636 -60.58 -39.19 -31.89
CA LEU A 636 -62.01 -38.95 -32.09
C LEU A 636 -62.76 -38.84 -30.75
N ALA A 637 -63.58 -37.78 -30.57
CA ALA A 637 -64.89 -37.90 -29.92
C ALA A 637 -65.80 -36.68 -30.17
N LYS A 638 -66.86 -36.97 -30.90
CA LYS A 638 -68.23 -36.42 -30.95
C LYS A 638 -68.57 -35.07 -30.27
N SER A 639 -69.17 -34.25 -31.11
CA SER A 639 -70.01 -33.08 -30.86
C SER A 639 -71.27 -33.35 -30.03
N THR A 640 -71.55 -32.47 -29.06
CA THR A 640 -72.90 -31.97 -28.73
C THR A 640 -72.80 -30.53 -28.19
N PRO A 641 -73.74 -29.62 -28.52
CA PRO A 641 -73.68 -28.22 -28.09
C PRO A 641 -74.67 -27.89 -26.96
N LYS A 642 -74.35 -26.79 -26.25
CA LYS A 642 -75.26 -25.68 -25.84
C LYS A 642 -75.46 -25.44 -24.33
N ALA A 643 -75.59 -24.13 -24.04
CA ALA A 643 -76.07 -23.41 -22.85
C ALA A 643 -75.03 -23.22 -21.73
N ALA A 644 -74.48 -22.03 -21.48
CA ALA A 644 -75.10 -20.74 -21.12
C ALA A 644 -75.88 -20.78 -19.79
N THR A 645 -75.23 -20.40 -18.69
CA THR A 645 -75.82 -19.56 -17.64
C THR A 645 -74.72 -18.84 -16.86
N ALA A 646 -74.85 -17.52 -16.84
CA ALA A 646 -74.19 -16.62 -15.92
C ALA A 646 -74.64 -16.87 -14.47
N ALA A 647 -73.77 -16.60 -13.49
CA ALA A 647 -74.04 -15.65 -12.40
C ALA A 647 -73.08 -15.82 -11.20
N VAL A 648 -72.43 -14.69 -10.88
CA VAL A 648 -72.35 -14.09 -9.53
C VAL A 648 -71.40 -14.70 -8.50
N ASN A 649 -70.26 -14.01 -8.34
CA ASN A 649 -69.74 -13.42 -7.09
C ASN A 649 -70.31 -13.91 -5.74
N ARG A 650 -69.45 -14.48 -4.89
CA ARG A 650 -68.90 -13.84 -3.67
C ARG A 650 -68.14 -14.86 -2.80
N ALA A 651 -66.93 -14.47 -2.38
CA ALA A 651 -66.25 -14.95 -1.17
C ALA A 651 -67.09 -14.59 0.11
N PRO A 652 -66.78 -15.01 1.37
CA PRO A 652 -65.48 -15.46 1.90
C PRO A 652 -65.53 -16.52 3.04
N ALA A 653 -64.38 -16.71 3.72
CA ALA A 653 -64.15 -17.30 5.06
C ALA A 653 -64.23 -18.84 5.16
N ALA A 654 -63.10 -19.54 5.39
CA ALA A 654 -62.37 -19.73 6.66
C ALA A 654 -63.09 -20.67 7.65
N HIS A 655 -62.62 -21.93 7.75
CA HIS A 655 -62.14 -22.60 8.97
C HIS A 655 -62.06 -24.13 8.84
N ALA A 656 -61.10 -24.68 9.59
CA ALA A 656 -60.95 -26.07 10.09
C ALA A 656 -60.54 -27.15 9.08
N LYS A 657 -59.34 -27.75 9.19
CA LYS A 657 -58.90 -28.78 10.18
C LYS A 657 -59.75 -30.06 10.14
N ASP A 658 -59.16 -31.08 9.53
CA ASP A 658 -58.85 -32.43 10.07
C ASP A 658 -58.69 -33.37 8.87
N ASP A 659 -57.48 -33.90 8.68
CA ASP A 659 -57.11 -35.28 9.02
C ASP A 659 -57.96 -36.30 8.28
N TRP A 660 -57.35 -37.07 7.37
CA TRP A 660 -57.44 -38.53 7.31
C TRP A 660 -56.45 -39.09 6.27
N GLU A 661 -55.74 -40.12 6.72
CA GLU A 661 -54.89 -41.03 5.96
C GLU A 661 -55.68 -41.94 5.00
N SER A 662 -54.95 -42.47 4.02
CA SER A 662 -55.05 -43.80 3.41
C SER A 662 -56.41 -44.28 2.85
N PHE A 663 -56.43 -44.46 1.52
CA PHE A 663 -56.49 -45.81 0.92
C PHE A 663 -55.71 -45.83 -0.39
#